data_AF-A0A9W7XIH8-F1
#
_entry.id   AF-A0A9W7XIH8-F1
#
_cell.length_a   1.000
_cell.length_b   1.000
_cell.length_c   1.000
_cell.angle_alpha   90.00
_cell.angle_beta   90.00
_cell.angle_gamma   90.00
#
_symmetry.space_group_name_H-M   'P 1'
#
loop_
_entity.id
_entity.type
_entity.pdbx_description
1 polymer ?
#
loop_
_entity_poly.entity_id
_entity_poly.type
_entity_poly.pdbx_seq_one_letter_code
_entity_poly.pdbx_strand_id
1 'polypeptide(L)'
;MDLDITAEDLRFEEEVQRTPYKVTAWQRYLGHKQKDTKRTLFVLYERALQRVPFSYKLWKQYLDERRKQLEGKNPLHWALEHRKLELCYERALLYLRKMPRIWLDYCGFMVGIPDVSAVRRVFDRALRALPVTLHERVWRVYLIWAAQIGGVTGKRVWSRCLRVWPGRMEEYGRVCEEWGLWDEAARVVVREIEMNAGDDGWRRLARILRQHPGSLGGRAEMVLRDGIRRGHELWTVLAAQFLALGRVDRARDVFEEAVVSVGDMKQFAVVFDAYAQMEQEKAAFAMEQMVAGVGSQADVDLVLLRLERLMDRRALLANDVVLRQNRGDVDAWLQRVKIWKDRDEQQKVKETFELAVAAMAECHVGARAAEVWLAYARWSEQPGGFRRIMDRAVAAPLGTAKAVADVFLSYAEAEIAWGEIERARRVLTQATAEPRGWSLQQANAPQRAFLDRRLWSLLVDVEESQDAVDATRSAYERMLELKIATPQTVVDYAVFLEEKGFFEDSFRVYERGIAAFGYPVAVELWTVYLRRFALRYGGAKVERLRDLFEQSLDACPAQYAKPLFVAFGAFEEKHGMARRALAVYARAAGAVARNERLEMYRFYAAKTVELLGAPAARAVFERGVEELPDPEAMSLAIDYAKAERQMGEVDRARALFAYAAQLGDPKVDKNVWDEWHEFEVRHGNEETFKEMLRIKRLMLTKHSGDARSLARVEMQKKEVVRAKAQLLAADSASAANPDALEMDDDDL
;
A
#
# COMPACT_ATOMS: atom_id res chain seq x y z
N MET A 1 -44.88 73.60 33.08
CA MET A 1 -44.71 73.36 31.63
C MET A 1 -45.95 72.61 31.24
N ASP A 2 -46.93 73.40 30.88
CA ASP A 2 -48.33 73.06 31.07
C ASP A 2 -48.80 72.33 29.82
N LEU A 3 -49.49 71.21 30.04
CA LEU A 3 -50.17 70.53 28.96
C LEU A 3 -51.44 71.31 28.69
N ASP A 4 -51.72 71.63 27.43
CA ASP A 4 -53.04 72.09 27.01
C ASP A 4 -54.00 70.90 27.15
N ILE A 5 -54.68 70.80 28.29
CA ILE A 5 -55.61 69.72 28.60
C ILE A 5 -56.89 69.98 27.81
N THR A 6 -57.19 69.12 26.85
CA THR A 6 -58.45 69.17 26.08
C THR A 6 -59.56 68.42 26.83
N ALA A 7 -60.83 68.68 26.51
CA ALA A 7 -61.97 68.04 27.18
C ALA A 7 -61.96 66.50 27.09
N GLU A 8 -61.33 65.94 26.06
CA GLU A 8 -61.17 64.50 25.86
C GLU A 8 -60.08 63.89 26.76
N ASP A 9 -59.12 64.70 27.20
CA ASP A 9 -58.03 64.27 28.08
C ASP A 9 -58.45 64.16 29.54
N LEU A 10 -59.53 64.85 29.95
CA LEU A 10 -60.03 64.86 31.33
C LEU A 10 -60.32 63.44 31.85
N ARG A 11 -60.88 62.56 31.00
CA ARG A 11 -61.15 61.16 31.36
C ARG A 11 -59.88 60.41 31.71
N PHE A 12 -58.84 60.61 30.91
CA PHE A 12 -57.54 59.96 31.12
C PHE A 12 -56.76 60.59 32.28
N GLU A 13 -56.87 61.90 32.49
CA GLU A 13 -56.29 62.59 33.65
C GLU A 13 -56.94 62.13 34.96
N GLU A 14 -58.27 61.96 35.00
CA GLU A 14 -58.97 61.40 36.16
C GLU A 14 -58.54 59.95 36.43
N GLU A 15 -58.41 59.11 35.40
CA GLU A 15 -57.92 57.73 35.53
C GLU A 15 -56.48 57.67 36.07
N VAL A 16 -55.62 58.57 35.59
CA VAL A 16 -54.23 58.69 36.02
C VAL A 16 -54.12 59.24 37.44
N GLN A 17 -54.97 60.18 37.83
CA GLN A 17 -55.03 60.70 39.20
C GLN A 17 -55.57 59.65 40.18
N ARG A 18 -56.57 58.86 39.77
CA ARG A 18 -57.12 57.75 40.57
C ARG A 18 -56.14 56.59 40.72
N THR A 19 -55.35 56.30 39.68
CA THR A 19 -54.38 55.19 39.69
C THR A 19 -52.96 55.59 39.25
N PRO A 20 -52.24 56.45 40.01
CA PRO A 20 -50.96 57.03 39.57
C PRO A 20 -49.84 56.02 39.33
N TYR A 21 -49.87 54.88 40.03
CA TYR A 21 -48.83 53.85 39.96
C TYR A 21 -49.09 52.79 38.88
N LYS A 22 -50.27 52.81 38.23
CA LYS A 22 -50.66 51.78 37.27
C LYS A 22 -50.17 52.11 35.86
N VAL A 23 -49.20 51.34 35.36
CA VAL A 23 -48.58 51.55 34.03
C VAL A 23 -49.60 51.53 32.89
N THR A 24 -50.66 50.72 32.98
CA THR A 24 -51.67 50.61 31.91
C THR A 24 -52.51 51.87 31.71
N ALA A 25 -52.75 52.64 32.78
CA ALA A 25 -53.49 53.91 32.70
C ALA A 25 -52.65 54.95 31.93
N TRP A 26 -51.37 55.07 32.26
CA TRP A 26 -50.43 55.90 31.52
C TRP A 26 -50.25 55.47 30.06
N GLN A 27 -50.19 54.17 29.78
CA GLN A 27 -50.07 53.68 28.39
C GLN A 27 -51.29 54.00 27.53
N ARG A 28 -52.51 53.93 28.08
CA ARG A 28 -53.73 54.34 27.38
C ARG A 28 -53.73 55.83 27.08
N TYR A 29 -53.32 56.64 28.06
CA TYR A 29 -53.22 58.09 27.88
C TYR A 29 -52.16 58.47 26.84
N LEU A 30 -51.00 57.78 26.86
CA LEU A 30 -49.95 57.94 25.84
C LEU A 30 -50.40 57.47 24.45
N GLY A 31 -51.19 56.40 24.36
CA GLY A 31 -51.77 55.92 23.10
C GLY A 31 -52.76 56.89 22.49
N HIS A 32 -53.58 57.56 23.32
CA HIS A 32 -54.47 58.64 22.90
C HIS A 32 -53.67 59.82 22.34
N LYS A 33 -52.66 60.27 23.10
CA LYS A 33 -51.81 61.41 22.76
C LYS A 33 -50.80 61.15 21.65
N GLN A 34 -50.69 59.92 21.13
CA GLN A 34 -49.68 59.56 20.12
C GLN A 34 -49.86 60.32 18.79
N LYS A 35 -51.05 60.89 18.54
CA LYS A 35 -51.38 61.70 17.37
C LYS A 35 -51.08 63.20 17.54
N ASP A 36 -50.82 63.66 18.77
CA ASP A 36 -50.60 65.07 19.08
C ASP A 36 -49.13 65.49 18.88
N THR A 37 -48.84 66.78 19.09
CA THR A 37 -47.50 67.36 18.98
C THR A 37 -46.47 66.58 19.82
N LYS A 38 -45.32 66.19 19.24
CA LYS A 38 -44.27 65.42 19.94
C LYS A 38 -43.82 66.04 21.28
N ARG A 39 -43.93 67.37 21.44
CA ARG A 39 -43.64 68.07 22.70
C ARG A 39 -44.62 67.70 23.82
N THR A 40 -45.92 67.65 23.56
CA THR A 40 -46.94 67.29 24.56
C THR A 40 -46.77 65.82 24.97
N LEU A 41 -46.46 64.96 23.99
CA LEU A 41 -46.10 63.56 24.24
C LEU A 41 -44.91 63.42 25.19
N PHE A 42 -43.82 64.15 24.98
CA PHE A 42 -42.66 64.06 25.87
C PHE A 42 -42.93 64.58 27.27
N VAL A 43 -43.69 65.66 27.42
CA VAL A 43 -44.10 66.16 28.75
C VAL A 43 -44.97 65.11 29.46
N LEU A 44 -45.85 64.41 28.72
CA LEU A 44 -46.66 63.34 29.28
C LEU A 44 -45.81 62.13 29.70
N TYR A 45 -44.82 61.72 28.90
CA TYR A 45 -43.85 60.71 29.31
C TYR A 45 -43.08 61.14 30.57
N GLU A 46 -42.66 62.41 30.68
CA GLU A 46 -41.96 62.89 31.88
C GLU A 46 -42.85 62.87 33.13
N ARG A 47 -44.14 63.22 33.01
CA ARG A 47 -45.13 63.07 34.09
C ARG A 47 -45.32 61.61 34.49
N ALA A 48 -45.43 60.71 33.51
CA ALA A 48 -45.59 59.28 33.76
C ALA A 48 -44.37 58.68 34.47
N LEU A 49 -43.16 59.07 34.05
CA LEU A 49 -41.90 58.58 34.61
C LEU A 49 -41.56 59.15 35.98
N GLN A 50 -42.06 60.35 36.33
CA GLN A 50 -41.99 60.86 37.71
C GLN A 50 -42.81 60.01 38.69
N ARG A 51 -43.95 59.46 38.24
CA ARG A 51 -44.83 58.63 39.07
C ARG A 51 -44.45 57.15 39.06
N VAL A 52 -43.95 56.63 37.93
CA VAL A 52 -43.51 55.23 37.79
C VAL A 52 -42.08 55.14 37.24
N PRO A 53 -41.04 55.45 38.05
CA PRO A 53 -39.65 55.51 37.57
C PRO A 53 -39.07 54.16 37.14
N PHE A 54 -39.56 53.04 37.67
CA PHE A 54 -39.04 51.69 37.39
C PHE A 54 -39.71 50.99 36.20
N SER A 55 -40.63 51.65 35.49
CA SER A 55 -41.32 51.02 34.36
C SER A 55 -40.43 50.96 33.11
N TYR A 56 -39.91 49.76 32.81
CA TYR A 56 -39.13 49.50 31.60
C TYR A 56 -39.88 49.86 30.32
N LYS A 57 -41.17 49.50 30.23
CA LYS A 57 -41.98 49.69 29.01
C LYS A 57 -42.12 51.18 28.66
N LEU A 58 -42.38 52.02 29.67
CA LEU A 58 -42.51 53.46 29.48
C LEU A 58 -41.17 54.12 29.11
N TRP A 59 -40.09 53.75 29.78
CA TRP A 59 -38.75 54.23 29.44
C TRP A 59 -38.35 53.85 28.01
N LYS A 60 -38.59 52.61 27.60
CA LYS A 60 -38.23 52.14 26.24
C LYS A 60 -39.03 52.88 25.17
N GLN A 61 -40.35 53.01 25.34
CA GLN A 61 -41.21 53.76 24.43
C GLN A 61 -40.78 55.24 24.33
N TYR A 62 -40.47 55.87 25.48
CA TYR A 62 -39.98 57.25 25.52
C TYR A 62 -38.65 57.43 24.77
N LEU A 63 -37.69 56.53 25.02
CA LEU A 63 -36.37 56.58 24.39
C LEU A 63 -36.44 56.29 22.88
N ASP A 64 -37.31 55.38 22.45
CA ASP A 64 -37.51 55.07 21.02
C ASP A 64 -38.12 56.25 20.27
N GLU A 65 -39.13 56.91 20.83
CA GLU A 65 -39.72 58.11 20.21
C GLU A 65 -38.73 59.29 20.15
N ARG A 66 -37.89 59.46 21.18
CA ARG A 66 -36.81 60.45 21.16
C ARG A 66 -35.73 60.11 20.13
N ARG A 67 -35.39 58.83 19.96
CA ARG A 67 -34.45 58.36 18.93
C ARG A 67 -35.00 58.62 17.53
N LYS A 68 -36.25 58.26 17.24
CA LYS A 68 -36.91 58.52 15.93
C LYS A 68 -36.90 60.01 15.56
N GLN A 69 -36.94 60.92 16.53
CA GLN A 69 -36.84 62.36 16.25
C GLN A 69 -35.45 62.79 15.73
N LEU A 70 -34.42 62.00 16.06
CA LEU A 70 -33.02 62.25 15.75
C LEU A 70 -32.51 61.40 14.57
N GLU A 71 -33.25 60.37 14.16
CA GLU A 71 -32.96 59.59 12.95
C GLU A 71 -32.93 60.52 11.72
N GLY A 72 -31.80 60.54 11.00
CA GLY A 72 -31.57 61.38 9.82
C GLY A 72 -31.04 62.79 10.08
N LYS A 73 -30.79 63.20 11.33
CA LYS A 73 -30.21 64.50 11.67
C LYS A 73 -28.72 64.41 11.94
N ASN A 74 -27.95 65.39 11.42
CA ASN A 74 -26.51 65.44 11.65
C ASN A 74 -26.18 65.71 13.13
N PRO A 75 -25.35 64.85 13.77
CA PRO A 75 -25.01 64.95 15.20
C PRO A 75 -24.37 66.27 15.63
N LEU A 76 -23.61 66.92 14.74
CA LEU A 76 -22.91 68.18 15.03
C LEU A 76 -23.86 69.39 15.06
N HIS A 77 -24.82 69.45 14.14
CA HIS A 77 -25.77 70.57 14.07
C HIS A 77 -26.86 70.48 15.15
N TRP A 78 -27.23 69.27 15.56
CA TRP A 78 -28.27 69.02 16.55
C TRP A 78 -27.70 68.57 17.91
N ALA A 79 -26.48 69.01 18.26
CA ALA A 79 -25.77 68.59 19.47
C ALA A 79 -26.60 68.74 20.77
N LEU A 80 -27.40 69.81 20.88
CA LEU A 80 -28.28 70.03 22.03
C LEU A 80 -29.38 68.96 22.16
N GLU A 81 -29.96 68.51 21.05
CA GLU A 81 -30.99 67.46 21.07
C GLU A 81 -30.37 66.07 21.30
N HIS A 82 -29.18 65.81 20.76
CA HIS A 82 -28.41 64.61 21.10
C HIS A 82 -28.06 64.57 22.60
N ARG A 83 -27.63 65.70 23.18
CA ARG A 83 -27.35 65.81 24.63
C ARG A 83 -28.60 65.62 25.48
N LYS A 84 -29.77 66.11 25.04
CA LYS A 84 -31.05 65.83 25.73
C LYS A 84 -31.36 64.34 25.73
N LEU A 85 -31.11 63.64 24.62
CA LEU A 85 -31.29 62.19 24.55
C LEU A 85 -30.28 61.45 25.43
N GLU A 86 -29.00 61.86 25.45
CA GLU A 86 -28.00 61.33 26.38
C GLU A 86 -28.47 61.44 27.83
N LEU A 87 -28.91 62.63 28.25
CA LEU A 87 -29.45 62.85 29.59
C LEU A 87 -30.69 62.00 29.87
N CYS A 88 -31.54 61.74 28.86
CA CYS A 88 -32.68 60.83 29.01
C CYS A 88 -32.23 59.38 29.22
N TYR A 89 -31.21 58.91 28.50
CA TYR A 89 -30.61 57.60 28.74
C TYR A 89 -29.96 57.53 30.12
N GLU A 90 -29.23 58.56 30.55
CA GLU A 90 -28.61 58.58 31.88
C GLU A 90 -29.65 58.55 32.99
N ARG A 91 -30.75 59.32 32.86
CA ARG A 91 -31.89 59.26 33.78
C ARG A 91 -32.53 57.86 33.80
N ALA A 92 -32.73 57.24 32.64
CA ALA A 92 -33.30 55.90 32.55
C ALA A 92 -32.40 54.88 33.27
N LEU A 93 -31.08 54.99 33.10
CA LEU A 93 -30.08 54.08 33.66
C LEU A 93 -29.88 54.23 35.17
N LEU A 94 -30.23 55.39 35.76
CA LEU A 94 -30.29 55.54 37.23
C LEU A 94 -31.30 54.55 37.85
N TYR A 95 -32.46 54.37 37.21
CA TYR A 95 -33.51 53.47 37.70
C TYR A 95 -33.37 52.04 37.16
N LEU A 96 -32.91 51.88 35.91
CA LEU A 96 -32.90 50.61 35.18
C LEU A 96 -31.48 50.08 34.89
N ARG A 97 -30.58 50.18 35.87
CA ARG A 97 -29.14 49.88 35.71
C ARG A 97 -28.83 48.48 35.14
N LYS A 98 -29.63 47.47 35.48
CA LYS A 98 -29.41 46.06 35.09
C LYS A 98 -30.03 45.67 33.74
N MET A 99 -30.74 46.59 33.06
CA MET A 99 -31.52 46.26 31.87
C MET A 99 -30.67 46.31 30.58
N PRO A 100 -30.45 45.17 29.88
CA PRO A 100 -29.46 45.11 28.79
C PRO A 100 -29.88 45.84 27.52
N ARG A 101 -31.19 45.85 27.21
CA ARG A 101 -31.70 46.48 25.98
C ARG A 101 -31.43 47.98 25.95
N ILE A 102 -31.71 48.69 27.04
CA ILE A 102 -31.46 50.14 27.16
C ILE A 102 -29.96 50.45 27.02
N TRP A 103 -29.09 49.60 27.57
CA TRP A 103 -27.65 49.74 27.39
C TRP A 103 -27.21 49.53 25.94
N LEU A 104 -27.68 48.48 25.27
CA LEU A 104 -27.36 48.23 23.86
C LEU A 104 -27.86 49.35 22.96
N ASP A 105 -29.06 49.84 23.24
CA ASP A 105 -29.66 51.00 22.59
C ASP A 105 -28.79 52.24 22.79
N TYR A 106 -28.40 52.53 24.02
CA TYR A 106 -27.56 53.68 24.33
C TYR A 106 -26.18 53.56 23.65
N CYS A 107 -25.54 52.40 23.73
CA CYS A 107 -24.28 52.12 23.05
C CYS A 107 -24.39 52.29 21.53
N GLY A 108 -25.44 51.77 20.89
CA GLY A 108 -25.67 51.93 19.45
C GLY A 108 -25.90 53.38 19.03
N PHE A 109 -26.59 54.17 19.86
CA PHE A 109 -26.72 55.61 19.65
C PHE A 109 -25.37 56.35 19.75
N MET A 110 -24.56 56.02 20.76
CA MET A 110 -23.25 56.64 20.96
C MET A 110 -22.29 56.38 19.81
N VAL A 111 -22.36 55.22 19.14
CA VAL A 111 -21.51 54.90 17.97
C VAL A 111 -21.64 55.94 16.84
N GLY A 112 -22.82 56.56 16.70
CA GLY A 112 -23.04 57.64 15.71
C GLY A 112 -22.48 59.01 16.13
N ILE A 113 -21.96 59.16 17.35
CA ILE A 113 -21.44 60.42 17.88
C ILE A 113 -19.91 60.47 17.70
N PRO A 114 -19.35 61.59 17.19
CA PRO A 114 -17.91 61.70 16.93
C PRO A 114 -17.03 61.77 18.20
N ASP A 115 -17.60 61.85 19.41
CA ASP A 115 -16.80 61.88 20.66
C ASP A 115 -16.37 60.48 21.10
N VAL A 116 -15.13 60.16 20.70
CA VAL A 116 -14.48 58.89 20.98
C VAL A 116 -14.37 58.59 22.49
N SER A 117 -14.21 59.61 23.33
CA SER A 117 -14.02 59.43 24.78
C SER A 117 -15.34 59.16 25.49
N ALA A 118 -16.40 59.87 25.09
CA ALA A 118 -17.74 59.64 25.60
C ALA A 118 -18.21 58.21 25.28
N VAL A 119 -17.98 57.75 24.05
CA VAL A 119 -18.33 56.40 23.60
C VAL A 119 -17.65 55.35 24.49
N ARG A 120 -16.32 55.44 24.70
CA ARG A 120 -15.60 54.51 25.59
C ARG A 120 -16.17 54.48 27.00
N ARG A 121 -16.43 55.65 27.59
CA ARG A 121 -16.96 55.74 28.96
C ARG A 121 -18.33 55.06 29.06
N VAL A 122 -19.17 55.20 28.03
CA VAL A 122 -20.48 54.53 27.98
C VAL A 122 -20.34 53.01 27.89
N PHE A 123 -19.49 52.51 26.99
CA PHE A 123 -19.21 51.07 26.90
C PHE A 123 -18.61 50.51 28.20
N ASP A 124 -17.72 51.25 28.85
CA ASP A 124 -17.15 50.86 30.16
C ASP A 124 -18.19 50.82 31.27
N ARG A 125 -19.11 51.78 31.30
CA ARG A 125 -20.23 51.78 32.24
C ARG A 125 -21.17 50.60 31.96
N ALA A 126 -21.46 50.30 30.69
CA ALA A 126 -22.30 49.17 30.28
C ALA A 126 -21.70 47.83 30.75
N LEU A 127 -20.40 47.61 30.52
CA LEU A 127 -19.70 46.40 30.94
C LEU A 127 -19.60 46.23 32.46
N ARG A 128 -19.57 47.33 33.23
CA ARG A 128 -19.63 47.27 34.71
C ARG A 128 -21.05 47.00 35.23
N ALA A 129 -22.08 47.48 34.53
CA ALA A 129 -23.46 47.39 34.96
C ALA A 129 -24.09 46.02 34.63
N LEU A 130 -23.69 45.40 33.53
CA LEU A 130 -24.28 44.16 33.01
C LEU A 130 -23.52 42.90 33.46
N PRO A 131 -24.24 41.77 33.66
CA PRO A 131 -23.63 40.45 33.86
C PRO A 131 -22.78 39.98 32.68
N VAL A 132 -21.80 39.11 32.94
CA VAL A 132 -20.82 38.60 31.96
C VAL A 132 -21.48 37.92 30.74
N THR A 133 -22.61 37.24 30.94
CA THR A 133 -23.37 36.57 29.84
C THR A 133 -23.83 37.52 28.75
N LEU A 134 -23.98 38.81 29.05
CA LEU A 134 -24.45 39.83 28.12
C LEU A 134 -23.32 40.66 27.53
N HIS A 135 -22.09 40.49 28.04
CA HIS A 135 -20.92 41.21 27.55
C HIS A 135 -20.68 40.91 26.08
N GLU A 136 -20.95 39.69 25.61
CA GLU A 136 -20.76 39.34 24.20
C GLU A 136 -21.52 40.27 23.24
N ARG A 137 -22.77 40.62 23.58
CA ARG A 137 -23.59 41.52 22.75
C ARG A 137 -23.07 42.95 22.76
N VAL A 138 -22.56 43.41 23.90
CA VAL A 138 -21.94 44.73 24.04
C VAL A 138 -20.63 44.79 23.26
N TRP A 139 -19.81 43.73 23.35
CA TRP A 139 -18.54 43.63 22.62
C TRP A 139 -18.74 43.60 21.11
N ARG A 140 -19.77 42.91 20.57
CA ARG A 140 -20.04 42.95 19.11
C ARG A 140 -20.19 44.38 18.59
N VAL A 141 -20.99 45.21 19.26
CA VAL A 141 -21.17 46.62 18.87
C VAL A 141 -19.88 47.42 19.09
N TYR A 142 -19.17 47.16 20.19
CA TYR A 142 -17.95 47.88 20.52
C TYR A 142 -16.77 47.56 19.58
N LEU A 143 -16.69 46.33 19.08
CA LEU A 143 -15.65 45.89 18.15
C LEU A 143 -15.88 46.44 16.74
N ILE A 144 -17.13 46.52 16.27
CA ILE A 144 -17.45 47.20 14.99
C ILE A 144 -17.03 48.67 15.04
N TRP A 145 -17.33 49.34 16.16
CA TRP A 145 -16.88 50.72 16.37
C TRP A 145 -15.35 50.84 16.47
N ALA A 146 -14.69 49.90 17.15
CA ALA A 146 -13.24 49.85 17.23
C ALA A 146 -12.59 49.64 15.85
N ALA A 147 -13.18 48.80 14.99
CA ALA A 147 -12.79 48.56 13.60
C ALA A 147 -12.83 49.86 12.77
N GLN A 148 -13.88 50.66 12.93
CA GLN A 148 -14.09 51.92 12.20
C GLN A 148 -13.11 53.04 12.58
N ILE A 149 -12.74 53.17 13.86
CA ILE A 149 -11.81 54.23 14.29
C ILE A 149 -10.36 53.86 14.00
N GLY A 150 -10.01 52.58 14.15
CA GLY A 150 -8.62 52.14 14.06
C GLY A 150 -7.70 52.75 15.13
N GLY A 151 -6.39 52.60 14.92
CA GLY A 151 -5.34 53.24 15.72
C GLY A 151 -5.17 52.72 17.15
N VAL A 152 -4.51 53.52 18.01
CA VAL A 152 -4.18 53.18 19.42
C VAL A 152 -5.42 52.83 20.24
N THR A 153 -6.52 53.47 19.86
CA THR A 153 -7.83 53.36 20.46
C THR A 153 -8.48 52.01 20.17
N GLY A 154 -8.47 51.57 18.91
CA GLY A 154 -8.91 50.23 18.53
C GLY A 154 -8.06 49.15 19.21
N LYS A 155 -6.72 49.32 19.21
CA LYS A 155 -5.78 48.39 19.87
C LYS A 155 -6.09 48.15 21.35
N ARG A 156 -6.35 49.22 22.13
CA ARG A 156 -6.67 49.10 23.56
C ARG A 156 -7.99 48.38 23.79
N VAL A 157 -8.98 48.61 22.93
CA VAL A 157 -10.30 47.96 23.00
C VAL A 157 -10.16 46.47 22.73
N TRP A 158 -9.49 46.10 21.65
CA TRP A 158 -9.21 44.71 21.31
C TRP A 158 -8.34 44.01 22.35
N SER A 159 -7.28 44.66 22.85
CA SER A 159 -6.43 44.11 23.93
C SER A 159 -7.24 43.81 25.20
N ARG A 160 -8.25 44.62 25.51
CA ARG A 160 -9.16 44.34 26.62
C ARG A 160 -10.15 43.22 26.29
N CYS A 161 -10.66 43.15 25.07
CA CYS A 161 -11.52 42.06 24.62
C CYS A 161 -10.80 40.71 24.73
N LEU A 162 -9.55 40.63 24.29
CA LEU A 162 -8.74 39.41 24.32
C LEU A 162 -8.43 38.91 25.74
N ARG A 163 -8.40 39.80 26.74
CA ARG A 163 -8.28 39.38 28.15
C ARG A 163 -9.51 38.63 28.67
N VAL A 164 -10.67 38.90 28.08
CA VAL A 164 -11.95 38.27 28.48
C VAL A 164 -12.26 37.06 27.59
N TRP A 165 -11.96 37.17 26.29
CA TRP A 165 -12.23 36.13 25.30
C TRP A 165 -10.97 35.85 24.45
N PRO A 166 -10.09 34.94 24.90
CA PRO A 166 -8.93 34.52 24.13
C PRO A 166 -9.29 33.91 22.76
N GLY A 167 -10.49 33.33 22.61
CA GLY A 167 -10.93 32.69 21.36
C GLY A 167 -11.16 33.64 20.17
N ARG A 168 -11.13 34.97 20.36
CA ARG A 168 -11.26 35.95 19.26
C ARG A 168 -9.93 36.51 18.76
N MET A 169 -8.82 35.82 19.03
CA MET A 169 -7.51 36.26 18.55
C MET A 169 -7.44 36.33 17.02
N GLU A 170 -8.03 35.35 16.32
CA GLU A 170 -7.97 35.29 14.85
C GLU A 170 -8.61 36.52 14.19
N GLU A 171 -9.77 36.96 14.70
CA GLU A 171 -10.47 38.16 14.27
C GLU A 171 -9.60 39.39 14.49
N TYR A 172 -8.93 39.49 15.64
CA TYR A 172 -8.01 40.59 15.92
C TYR A 172 -6.78 40.56 15.01
N GLY A 173 -6.22 39.39 14.74
CA GLY A 173 -5.12 39.23 13.79
C GLY A 173 -5.49 39.75 12.39
N ARG A 174 -6.70 39.45 11.90
CA ARG A 174 -7.20 39.96 10.60
C ARG A 174 -7.37 41.47 10.60
N VAL A 175 -7.96 42.02 11.66
CA VAL A 175 -8.12 43.47 11.80
C VAL A 175 -6.75 44.18 11.90
N CYS A 176 -5.75 43.57 12.54
CA CYS A 176 -4.40 44.11 12.57
C CYS A 176 -3.71 44.10 11.18
N GLU A 177 -3.96 43.08 10.36
CA GLU A 177 -3.50 43.05 8.96
C GLU A 177 -4.19 44.12 8.11
N GLU A 178 -5.50 44.30 8.25
CA GLU A 178 -6.27 45.37 7.57
C GLU A 178 -5.78 46.77 7.95
N TRP A 179 -5.34 46.95 9.20
CA TRP A 179 -4.76 48.20 9.69
C TRP A 179 -3.27 48.39 9.35
N GLY A 180 -2.61 47.43 8.71
CA GLY A 180 -1.18 47.50 8.37
C GLY A 180 -0.26 47.48 9.59
N LEU A 181 -0.72 46.95 10.72
CA LEU A 181 0.01 46.89 11.99
C LEU A 181 0.73 45.54 12.13
N TRP A 182 1.74 45.31 11.29
CA TRP A 182 2.41 44.03 11.13
C TRP A 182 3.10 43.52 12.41
N ASP A 183 3.68 44.40 13.22
CA ASP A 183 4.30 44.02 14.50
C ASP A 183 3.31 43.43 15.49
N GLU A 184 2.10 43.97 15.51
CA GLU A 184 1.05 43.51 16.41
C GLU A 184 0.34 42.29 15.84
N ALA A 185 0.09 42.27 14.54
CA ALA A 185 -0.39 41.08 13.84
C ALA A 185 0.53 39.88 14.12
N ALA A 186 1.84 40.05 13.95
CA ALA A 186 2.82 39.00 14.22
C ALA A 186 2.82 38.57 15.69
N ARG A 187 2.72 39.50 16.65
CA ARG A 187 2.63 39.15 18.10
C ARG A 187 1.34 38.41 18.45
N VAL A 188 0.23 38.73 17.78
CA VAL A 188 -1.07 38.07 17.99
C VAL A 188 -1.01 36.66 17.43
N VAL A 189 -0.48 36.49 16.21
CA VAL A 189 -0.28 35.17 15.60
C VAL A 189 0.68 34.32 16.44
N VAL A 190 1.73 34.89 17.03
CA VAL A 190 2.60 34.16 17.98
C VAL A 190 1.83 33.67 19.19
N ARG A 191 0.94 34.49 19.77
CA ARG A 191 0.10 34.05 20.90
C ARG A 191 -0.94 33.01 20.48
N GLU A 192 -1.47 33.09 19.26
CA GLU A 192 -2.35 32.05 18.71
C GLU A 192 -1.60 30.71 18.61
N ILE A 193 -0.35 30.74 18.13
CA ILE A 193 0.54 29.57 18.05
C ILE A 193 0.88 29.00 19.44
N GLU A 194 1.08 29.85 20.44
CA GLU A 194 1.30 29.42 21.82
C GLU A 194 0.04 28.80 22.45
N MET A 195 -1.15 29.28 22.09
CA MET A 195 -2.40 28.83 22.70
C MET A 195 -3.01 27.60 22.06
N ASN A 196 -2.96 27.47 20.73
CA ASN A 196 -3.24 26.29 19.90
C ASN A 196 -3.49 26.79 18.47
N ALA A 197 -2.47 26.71 17.60
CA ALA A 197 -2.66 26.93 16.17
C ALA A 197 -2.32 25.64 15.40
N GLY A 198 -3.17 25.31 14.44
CA GLY A 198 -2.79 24.43 13.33
C GLY A 198 -1.83 25.14 12.37
N ASP A 199 -1.44 24.43 11.31
CA ASP A 199 -0.45 24.88 10.32
C ASP A 199 -0.70 26.28 9.72
N ASP A 200 -1.95 26.73 9.70
CA ASP A 200 -2.35 28.00 9.13
C ASP A 200 -1.82 29.22 9.90
N GLY A 201 -1.66 29.10 11.23
CA GLY A 201 -1.02 30.15 12.04
C GLY A 201 0.46 30.33 11.65
N TRP A 202 1.17 29.23 11.43
CA TRP A 202 2.56 29.24 10.99
C TRP A 202 2.73 29.77 9.57
N ARG A 203 1.83 29.41 8.64
CA ARG A 203 1.83 29.96 7.27
C ARG A 203 1.56 31.45 7.25
N ARG A 204 0.64 31.93 8.08
CA ARG A 204 0.33 33.36 8.23
C ARG A 204 1.52 34.13 8.78
N LEU A 205 2.14 33.60 9.84
CA LEU A 205 3.36 34.18 10.41
C LEU A 205 4.50 34.22 9.37
N ALA A 206 4.69 33.12 8.62
CA ALA A 206 5.69 33.05 7.56
C ALA A 206 5.46 34.10 6.46
N ARG A 207 4.21 34.35 6.07
CA ARG A 207 3.86 35.39 5.09
C ARG A 207 4.18 36.79 5.63
N ILE A 208 3.77 37.09 6.86
CA ILE A 208 4.01 38.40 7.50
C ILE A 208 5.52 38.65 7.61
N LEU A 209 6.27 37.65 8.04
CA LEU A 209 7.73 37.78 8.19
C LEU A 209 8.43 37.96 6.83
N ARG A 210 8.02 37.24 5.77
CA ARG A 210 8.60 37.45 4.42
C ARG A 210 8.36 38.86 3.89
N GLN A 211 7.17 39.43 4.12
CA GLN A 211 6.83 40.78 3.65
C GLN A 211 7.41 41.89 4.54
N HIS A 212 7.52 41.63 5.84
CA HIS A 212 8.01 42.60 6.83
C HIS A 212 9.07 41.99 7.75
N PRO A 213 10.34 41.93 7.31
CA PRO A 213 11.41 41.28 8.05
C PRO A 213 11.86 42.02 9.33
N GLY A 214 11.46 43.28 9.49
CA GLY A 214 11.67 44.03 10.73
C GLY A 214 10.66 43.69 11.83
N SER A 215 9.58 42.98 11.50
CA SER A 215 8.52 42.67 12.46
C SER A 215 8.98 41.61 13.46
N LEU A 216 8.59 41.76 14.73
CA LEU A 216 9.03 40.97 15.90
C LEU A 216 10.48 41.14 16.39
N GLY A 217 11.36 41.80 15.62
CA GLY A 217 12.76 42.02 16.00
C GLY A 217 13.47 40.73 16.44
N GLY A 218 14.22 40.77 17.55
CA GLY A 218 14.97 39.61 18.05
C GLY A 218 14.12 38.40 18.50
N ARG A 219 12.80 38.54 18.63
CA ARG A 219 11.91 37.41 18.97
C ARG A 219 11.55 36.55 17.76
N ALA A 220 11.73 37.05 16.54
CA ALA A 220 11.45 36.32 15.31
C ALA A 220 12.26 35.01 15.24
N GLU A 221 13.55 35.05 15.60
CA GLU A 221 14.43 33.88 15.60
C GLU A 221 13.94 32.80 16.57
N MET A 222 13.61 33.19 17.82
CA MET A 222 13.17 32.24 18.84
C MET A 222 11.87 31.52 18.43
N VAL A 223 10.92 32.25 17.88
CA VAL A 223 9.63 31.70 17.44
C VAL A 223 9.80 30.77 16.24
N LEU A 224 10.59 31.18 15.24
CA LEU A 224 10.84 30.36 14.07
C LEU A 224 11.62 29.07 14.42
N ARG A 225 12.60 29.15 15.33
CA ARG A 225 13.28 27.95 15.87
C ARG A 225 12.33 27.04 16.64
N ASP A 226 11.34 27.59 17.35
CA ASP A 226 10.31 26.77 18.01
C ASP A 226 9.41 26.06 16.98
N GLY A 227 9.05 26.74 15.89
CA GLY A 227 8.29 26.13 14.80
C GLY A 227 9.06 25.05 14.04
N ILE A 228 10.37 25.21 13.89
CA ILE A 228 11.27 24.18 13.35
C ILE A 228 11.30 22.96 14.27
N ARG A 229 11.42 23.15 15.59
CA ARG A 229 11.37 22.05 16.58
C ARG A 229 10.03 21.29 16.54
N ARG A 230 8.95 21.97 16.18
CA ARG A 230 7.61 21.36 15.98
C ARG A 230 7.42 20.73 14.60
N GLY A 231 8.40 20.83 13.70
CA GLY A 231 8.40 20.14 12.40
C GLY A 231 7.87 20.95 11.22
N HIS A 232 7.75 22.27 11.32
CA HIS A 232 7.26 23.12 10.21
C HIS A 232 8.38 23.66 9.32
N GLU A 233 8.08 23.85 8.03
CA GLU A 233 8.99 24.31 6.96
C GLU A 233 9.32 25.81 7.04
N LEU A 234 10.01 26.22 8.10
CA LEU A 234 10.28 27.62 8.40
C LEU A 234 11.74 28.05 8.17
N TRP A 235 12.60 27.12 7.76
CA TRP A 235 14.02 27.39 7.48
C TRP A 235 14.23 28.50 6.43
N THR A 236 13.45 28.47 5.34
CA THR A 236 13.52 29.50 4.29
C THR A 236 13.08 30.87 4.79
N VAL A 237 12.11 30.91 5.71
CA VAL A 237 11.61 32.14 6.33
C VAL A 237 12.66 32.71 7.28
N LEU A 238 13.29 31.87 8.11
CA LEU A 238 14.35 32.28 9.04
C LEU A 238 15.56 32.83 8.29
N ALA A 239 16.00 32.15 7.22
CA ALA A 239 17.08 32.64 6.38
C ALA A 239 16.71 33.97 5.68
N ALA A 240 15.49 34.09 5.17
CA ALA A 240 15.00 35.34 4.58
C ALA A 240 14.98 36.52 5.59
N GLN A 241 14.70 36.27 6.87
CA GLN A 241 14.82 37.30 7.92
C GLN A 241 16.26 37.79 8.05
N PHE A 242 17.23 36.87 8.13
CA PHE A 242 18.63 37.26 8.28
C PHE A 242 19.19 37.96 7.03
N LEU A 243 18.74 37.55 5.85
CA LEU A 243 19.05 38.22 4.59
C LEU A 243 18.54 39.67 4.58
N ALA A 244 17.28 39.88 4.96
CA ALA A 244 16.70 41.22 5.02
C ALA A 244 17.33 42.13 6.09
N LEU A 245 17.87 41.54 7.17
CA LEU A 245 18.67 42.26 8.18
C LEU A 245 20.13 42.47 7.76
N GLY A 246 20.53 42.03 6.56
CA GLY A 246 21.90 42.14 6.04
C GLY A 246 22.93 41.22 6.71
N ARG A 247 22.50 40.27 7.55
CA ARG A 247 23.39 39.36 8.29
C ARG A 247 23.57 38.05 7.55
N VAL A 248 24.35 38.07 6.49
CA VAL A 248 24.35 36.93 5.58
C VAL A 248 25.15 35.72 6.04
N ASP A 249 26.10 35.89 6.95
CA ASP A 249 26.81 34.74 7.55
C ASP A 249 25.87 33.95 8.46
N ARG A 250 25.00 34.62 9.21
CA ARG A 250 23.97 33.93 10.00
C ARG A 250 22.94 33.21 9.12
N ALA A 251 22.59 33.79 7.98
CA ALA A 251 21.72 33.11 7.01
C ALA A 251 22.38 31.81 6.49
N ARG A 252 23.70 31.83 6.24
CA ARG A 252 24.47 30.63 5.89
C ARG A 252 24.45 29.59 7.00
N ASP A 253 24.73 29.99 8.24
CA ASP A 253 24.71 29.08 9.39
C ASP A 253 23.35 28.39 9.53
N VAL A 254 22.27 29.13 9.31
CA VAL A 254 20.90 28.58 9.32
C VAL A 254 20.68 27.60 8.16
N PHE A 255 21.17 27.88 6.96
CA PHE A 255 21.06 26.95 5.83
C PHE A 255 21.89 25.67 6.04
N GLU A 256 23.09 25.78 6.60
CA GLU A 256 23.93 24.62 6.95
C GLU A 256 23.28 23.79 8.07
N GLU A 257 22.72 24.44 9.11
CA GLU A 257 21.93 23.76 10.15
C GLU A 257 20.68 23.06 9.54
N ALA A 258 20.02 23.70 8.57
CA ALA A 258 18.85 23.16 7.89
C ALA A 258 19.21 21.92 7.06
N VAL A 259 20.27 21.97 6.25
CA VAL A 259 20.75 20.84 5.46
C VAL A 259 21.12 19.63 6.34
N VAL A 260 21.64 19.88 7.55
CA VAL A 260 21.99 18.82 8.50
C VAL A 260 20.78 18.27 9.27
N SER A 261 19.73 19.06 9.45
CA SER A 261 18.57 18.67 10.28
C SER A 261 17.38 18.15 9.48
N VAL A 262 17.24 18.54 8.21
CA VAL A 262 16.11 18.14 7.38
C VAL A 262 16.12 16.62 7.14
N GLY A 263 15.00 15.99 7.45
CA GLY A 263 14.73 14.58 7.18
C GLY A 263 14.00 14.34 5.86
N ASP A 264 13.33 15.35 5.29
CA ASP A 264 12.53 15.18 4.08
C ASP A 264 13.23 15.64 2.80
N MET A 265 13.24 14.79 1.77
CA MET A 265 13.85 15.12 0.48
C MET A 265 13.22 16.36 -0.20
N LYS A 266 11.91 16.55 -0.04
CA LYS A 266 11.20 17.72 -0.57
C LYS A 266 11.63 19.02 0.12
N GLN A 267 11.76 18.97 1.44
CA GLN A 267 12.24 20.10 2.24
C GLN A 267 13.70 20.38 1.94
N PHE A 268 14.52 19.34 1.75
CA PHE A 268 15.92 19.49 1.39
C PHE A 268 16.06 20.20 0.04
N ALA A 269 15.27 19.84 -0.97
CA ALA A 269 15.30 20.52 -2.27
C ALA A 269 14.95 22.01 -2.13
N VAL A 270 13.86 22.35 -1.43
CA VAL A 270 13.44 23.74 -1.24
C VAL A 270 14.49 24.56 -0.47
N VAL A 271 15.07 24.00 0.59
CA VAL A 271 16.11 24.66 1.40
C VAL A 271 17.41 24.79 0.60
N PHE A 272 17.82 23.75 -0.13
CA PHE A 272 19.04 23.75 -0.92
C PHE A 272 18.95 24.72 -2.10
N ASP A 273 17.82 24.74 -2.82
CA ASP A 273 17.60 25.67 -3.93
C ASP A 273 17.61 27.12 -3.42
N ALA A 274 17.01 27.40 -2.25
CA ALA A 274 17.08 28.71 -1.61
C ALA A 274 18.51 29.07 -1.16
N TYR A 275 19.29 28.11 -0.67
CA TYR A 275 20.68 28.34 -0.28
C TYR A 275 21.58 28.61 -1.50
N ALA A 276 21.40 27.81 -2.56
CA ALA A 276 22.09 27.99 -3.84
C ALA A 276 21.74 29.34 -4.47
N GLN A 277 20.46 29.72 -4.49
CA GLN A 277 20.02 31.02 -5.00
C GLN A 277 20.67 32.17 -4.23
N MET A 278 20.79 32.07 -2.91
CA MET A 278 21.44 33.09 -2.09
C MET A 278 22.94 33.24 -2.40
N GLU A 279 23.68 32.14 -2.57
CA GLU A 279 25.09 32.23 -2.98
C GLU A 279 25.24 32.68 -4.44
N GLN A 280 24.30 32.34 -5.34
CA GLN A 280 24.25 32.85 -6.71
C GLN A 280 24.02 34.36 -6.77
N GLU A 281 23.05 34.87 -6.01
CA GLU A 281 22.75 36.31 -5.93
C GLU A 281 23.96 37.08 -5.38
N LYS A 282 24.69 36.52 -4.41
CA LYS A 282 25.96 37.09 -3.95
C LYS A 282 27.06 37.05 -5.00
N ALA A 283 27.18 35.95 -5.74
CA ALA A 283 28.17 35.82 -6.81
C ALA A 283 27.91 36.87 -7.89
N ALA A 284 26.66 37.01 -8.31
CA ALA A 284 26.22 38.02 -9.26
C ALA A 284 26.52 39.44 -8.75
N PHE A 285 26.17 39.74 -7.49
CA PHE A 285 26.46 41.03 -6.88
C PHE A 285 27.96 41.33 -6.80
N ALA A 286 28.79 40.35 -6.42
CA ALA A 286 30.25 40.50 -6.38
C ALA A 286 30.83 40.74 -7.80
N MET A 287 30.33 40.03 -8.81
CA MET A 287 30.72 40.26 -10.21
C MET A 287 30.31 41.66 -10.69
N GLU A 288 29.10 42.13 -10.39
CA GLU A 288 28.66 43.49 -10.72
C GLU A 288 29.54 44.55 -10.06
N GLN A 289 29.91 44.36 -8.79
CA GLN A 289 30.83 45.27 -8.11
C GLN A 289 32.24 45.28 -8.72
N MET A 290 32.72 44.13 -9.19
CA MET A 290 33.98 44.04 -9.93
C MET A 290 33.88 44.79 -11.27
N VAL A 291 32.80 44.60 -12.03
CA VAL A 291 32.56 45.32 -13.29
C VAL A 291 32.45 46.83 -13.06
N ALA A 292 31.85 47.24 -11.94
CA ALA A 292 31.77 48.64 -11.52
C ALA A 292 33.11 49.21 -10.97
N GLY A 293 34.17 48.40 -10.88
CA GLY A 293 35.51 48.81 -10.44
C GLY A 293 35.66 49.02 -8.93
N VAL A 294 34.67 48.62 -8.13
CA VAL A 294 34.67 48.76 -6.66
C VAL A 294 35.05 47.46 -5.95
N GLY A 295 34.80 46.30 -6.58
CA GLY A 295 35.05 44.98 -6.01
C GLY A 295 36.44 44.40 -6.34
N SER A 296 36.94 43.54 -5.44
CA SER A 296 38.17 42.77 -5.68
C SER A 296 37.86 41.46 -6.40
N GLN A 297 38.75 41.06 -7.32
CA GLN A 297 38.66 39.75 -7.98
C GLN A 297 38.71 38.59 -6.97
N ALA A 298 39.45 38.76 -5.87
CA ALA A 298 39.53 37.76 -4.81
C ALA A 298 38.17 37.50 -4.11
N ASP A 299 37.30 38.51 -4.03
CA ASP A 299 35.98 38.36 -3.42
C ASP A 299 35.04 37.56 -4.34
N VAL A 300 35.16 37.77 -5.66
CA VAL A 300 34.43 36.99 -6.67
C VAL A 300 34.88 35.54 -6.64
N ASP A 301 36.20 35.29 -6.65
CA ASP A 301 36.78 33.95 -6.61
C ASP A 301 36.36 33.22 -5.32
N LEU A 302 36.33 33.90 -4.17
CA LEU A 302 35.91 33.32 -2.90
C LEU A 302 34.43 32.87 -2.93
N VAL A 303 33.53 33.68 -3.51
CA VAL A 303 32.10 33.33 -3.59
C VAL A 303 31.87 32.22 -4.60
N LEU A 304 32.58 32.22 -5.73
CA LEU A 304 32.50 31.14 -6.73
C LEU A 304 33.00 29.80 -6.16
N LEU A 305 34.16 29.78 -5.50
CA LEU A 305 34.69 28.57 -4.84
C LEU A 305 33.70 28.00 -3.80
N ARG A 306 32.98 28.88 -3.10
CA ARG A 306 31.95 28.44 -2.14
C ARG A 306 30.75 27.82 -2.84
N LEU A 307 30.30 28.40 -3.94
CA LEU A 307 29.20 27.87 -4.74
C LEU A 307 29.57 26.51 -5.36
N GLU A 308 30.76 26.38 -5.92
CA GLU A 308 31.28 25.10 -6.43
C GLU A 308 31.28 24.03 -5.33
N ARG A 309 31.83 24.37 -4.15
CA ARG A 309 31.84 23.47 -3.00
C ARG A 309 30.43 23.06 -2.56
N LEU A 310 29.45 23.97 -2.61
CA LEU A 310 28.07 23.67 -2.29
C LEU A 310 27.45 22.71 -3.31
N MET A 311 27.68 22.96 -4.59
CA MET A 311 27.19 22.12 -5.68
C MET A 311 27.78 20.72 -5.64
N ASP A 312 29.07 20.58 -5.34
CA ASP A 312 29.72 19.30 -5.13
C ASP A 312 29.11 18.54 -3.95
N ARG A 313 28.73 19.25 -2.87
CA ARG A 313 28.13 18.62 -1.69
C ARG A 313 26.70 18.14 -1.93
N ARG A 314 25.99 18.67 -2.93
CA ARG A 314 24.58 18.34 -3.19
C ARG A 314 24.31 16.83 -3.23
N ALA A 315 25.14 16.07 -3.94
CA ALA A 315 24.97 14.63 -4.09
C ALA A 315 25.16 13.88 -2.76
N LEU A 316 26.14 14.29 -1.96
CA LEU A 316 26.39 13.72 -0.63
C LEU A 316 25.27 14.06 0.35
N LEU A 317 24.82 15.31 0.36
CA LEU A 317 23.77 15.80 1.24
C LEU A 317 22.41 15.17 0.92
N ALA A 318 22.08 15.03 -0.37
CA ALA A 318 20.89 14.32 -0.80
C ALA A 318 20.92 12.85 -0.34
N ASN A 319 22.07 12.20 -0.45
CA ASN A 319 22.25 10.84 0.05
C ASN A 319 22.11 10.75 1.58
N ASP A 320 22.68 11.70 2.32
CA ASP A 320 22.54 11.78 3.78
C ASP A 320 21.08 11.92 4.21
N VAL A 321 20.26 12.68 3.47
CA VAL A 321 18.81 12.81 3.75
C VAL A 321 18.09 11.47 3.55
N VAL A 322 18.38 10.75 2.47
CA VAL A 322 17.79 9.42 2.23
C VAL A 322 18.19 8.42 3.34
N LEU A 323 19.45 8.47 3.78
CA LEU A 323 19.95 7.62 4.87
C LEU A 323 19.35 7.99 6.24
N ARG A 324 18.97 9.25 6.46
CA ARG A 324 18.23 9.66 7.67
C ARG A 324 16.80 9.15 7.66
N GLN A 325 16.13 9.15 6.51
CA GLN A 325 14.79 8.58 6.36
C GLN A 325 14.82 7.07 6.56
N ASN A 326 15.75 6.40 5.87
CA ASN A 326 15.90 4.95 5.87
C ASN A 326 17.35 4.59 6.14
N ARG A 327 17.70 4.40 7.42
CA ARG A 327 19.06 3.96 7.82
C ARG A 327 19.45 2.61 7.21
N GLY A 328 18.46 1.79 6.87
CA GLY A 328 18.61 0.45 6.30
C GLY A 328 18.60 0.39 4.76
N ASP A 329 18.57 1.51 4.04
CA ASP A 329 18.53 1.48 2.58
C ASP A 329 19.91 1.18 1.97
N VAL A 330 20.03 -0.02 1.42
CA VAL A 330 21.24 -0.56 0.81
C VAL A 330 21.61 0.18 -0.47
N ASP A 331 20.62 0.61 -1.27
CA ASP A 331 20.90 1.32 -2.52
C ASP A 331 21.48 2.70 -2.25
N ALA A 332 20.97 3.39 -1.21
CA ALA A 332 21.50 4.66 -0.76
C ALA A 332 22.95 4.51 -0.25
N TRP A 333 23.26 3.49 0.56
CA TRP A 333 24.64 3.24 0.99
C TRP A 333 25.58 2.91 -0.19
N LEU A 334 25.13 2.12 -1.16
CA LEU A 334 25.93 1.81 -2.36
C LEU A 334 26.13 3.04 -3.25
N GLN A 335 25.13 3.90 -3.38
CA GLN A 335 25.27 5.19 -4.07
C GLN A 335 26.28 6.10 -3.36
N ARG A 336 26.28 6.13 -2.01
CA ARG A 336 27.28 6.86 -1.23
C ARG A 336 28.69 6.38 -1.53
N VAL A 337 28.87 5.06 -1.57
CA VAL A 337 30.15 4.43 -1.91
C VAL A 337 30.58 4.79 -3.32
N LYS A 338 29.67 4.81 -4.30
CA LYS A 338 29.98 5.25 -5.67
C LYS A 338 30.47 6.70 -5.69
N ILE A 339 29.77 7.60 -5.00
CA ILE A 339 30.16 9.01 -4.92
C ILE A 339 31.56 9.17 -4.31
N TRP A 340 31.92 8.38 -3.28
CA TRP A 340 33.27 8.43 -2.70
C TRP A 340 34.33 7.76 -3.58
N LYS A 341 33.97 6.71 -4.33
CA LYS A 341 34.86 6.10 -5.33
C LYS A 341 35.19 7.09 -6.45
N ASP A 342 34.21 7.86 -6.91
CA ASP A 342 34.42 8.90 -7.94
C ASP A 342 35.31 10.06 -7.46
N ARG A 343 35.51 10.20 -6.14
CA ARG A 343 36.39 11.21 -5.51
C ARG A 343 37.74 10.68 -5.05
N ASP A 344 38.03 9.39 -5.27
CA ASP A 344 39.26 8.70 -4.88
C ASP A 344 39.61 8.76 -3.36
N GLU A 345 38.66 9.07 -2.48
CA GLU A 345 38.89 9.15 -1.03
C GLU A 345 38.69 7.80 -0.33
N GLN A 346 39.69 6.92 -0.42
CA GLN A 346 39.66 5.54 0.09
C GLN A 346 39.36 5.41 1.60
N GLN A 347 39.76 6.38 2.42
CA GLN A 347 39.49 6.37 3.87
C GLN A 347 38.00 6.58 4.17
N LYS A 348 37.36 7.55 3.51
CA LYS A 348 35.94 7.82 3.70
C LYS A 348 35.08 6.68 3.15
N VAL A 349 35.52 6.00 2.09
CA VAL A 349 34.88 4.76 1.63
C VAL A 349 34.82 3.72 2.76
N LYS A 350 35.94 3.45 3.46
CA LYS A 350 35.95 2.54 4.62
C LYS A 350 34.98 2.98 5.71
N GLU A 351 35.05 4.25 6.11
CA GLU A 351 34.16 4.81 7.14
C GLU A 351 32.68 4.68 6.74
N THR A 352 32.35 4.91 5.46
CA THR A 352 30.96 4.75 4.99
C THR A 352 30.50 3.30 5.03
N PHE A 353 31.38 2.34 4.75
CA PHE A 353 31.05 0.93 4.90
C PHE A 353 30.91 0.51 6.36
N GLU A 354 31.75 1.03 7.27
CA GLU A 354 31.63 0.76 8.71
C GLU A 354 30.35 1.35 9.30
N LEU A 355 30.00 2.58 8.91
CA LEU A 355 28.74 3.23 9.28
C LEU A 355 27.53 2.50 8.69
N ALA A 356 27.62 2.03 7.44
CA ALA A 356 26.58 1.21 6.84
C ALA A 356 26.39 -0.09 7.62
N VAL A 357 27.48 -0.78 7.97
CA VAL A 357 27.43 -2.02 8.76
C VAL A 357 26.82 -1.78 10.14
N ALA A 358 27.21 -0.70 10.83
CA ALA A 358 26.64 -0.34 12.13
C ALA A 358 25.14 -0.03 12.03
N ALA A 359 24.73 0.77 11.04
CA ALA A 359 23.33 1.11 10.80
C ALA A 359 22.47 -0.11 10.44
N MET A 360 23.03 -1.05 9.66
CA MET A 360 22.32 -2.27 9.26
C MET A 360 22.18 -3.28 10.42
N ALA A 361 23.16 -3.34 11.33
CA ALA A 361 23.09 -4.14 12.54
C ALA A 361 21.97 -3.67 13.47
N GLU A 362 21.74 -2.35 13.56
CA GLU A 362 20.63 -1.76 14.34
C GLU A 362 19.25 -2.02 13.69
N CYS A 363 19.18 -2.09 12.36
CA CYS A 363 17.91 -2.14 11.62
C CYS A 363 17.43 -3.56 11.25
N HIS A 364 18.21 -4.62 11.51
CA HIS A 364 17.87 -6.02 11.19
C HIS A 364 17.38 -6.27 9.74
N VAL A 365 17.91 -5.55 8.74
CA VAL A 365 17.54 -5.72 7.33
C VAL A 365 18.25 -6.95 6.75
N GLY A 366 17.60 -8.11 6.83
CA GLY A 366 18.25 -9.41 6.66
C GLY A 366 18.66 -9.83 5.25
N ALA A 367 17.99 -9.36 4.19
CA ALA A 367 18.21 -9.89 2.84
C ALA A 367 19.23 -9.09 2.02
N ARG A 368 19.19 -7.75 2.10
CA ARG A 368 20.05 -6.87 1.28
C ARG A 368 21.35 -6.47 1.99
N ALA A 369 21.50 -6.73 3.28
CA ALA A 369 22.75 -6.52 4.00
C ALA A 369 23.93 -7.30 3.41
N ALA A 370 23.67 -8.48 2.82
CA ALA A 370 24.71 -9.24 2.13
C ALA A 370 25.30 -8.47 0.93
N GLU A 371 24.50 -7.73 0.16
CA GLU A 371 25.00 -6.97 -1.00
C GLU A 371 26.03 -5.90 -0.58
N VAL A 372 25.83 -5.27 0.59
CA VAL A 372 26.78 -4.29 1.15
C VAL A 372 28.06 -4.97 1.59
N TRP A 373 27.96 -6.10 2.29
CA TRP A 373 29.13 -6.89 2.70
C TRP A 373 29.91 -7.39 1.49
N LEU A 374 29.23 -7.86 0.45
CA LEU A 374 29.84 -8.27 -0.82
C LEU A 374 30.51 -7.10 -1.52
N ALA A 375 29.88 -5.92 -1.57
CA ALA A 375 30.47 -4.73 -2.14
C ALA A 375 31.69 -4.23 -1.35
N TYR A 376 31.66 -4.38 -0.02
CA TYR A 376 32.78 -4.04 0.85
C TYR A 376 33.94 -5.03 0.70
N ALA A 377 33.63 -6.32 0.60
CA ALA A 377 34.59 -7.37 0.39
C ALA A 377 35.26 -7.21 -0.99
N ARG A 378 34.48 -7.06 -2.07
CA ARG A 378 35.02 -6.80 -3.43
C ARG A 378 35.87 -5.53 -3.52
N TRP A 379 35.62 -4.54 -2.68
CA TRP A 379 36.46 -3.33 -2.61
C TRP A 379 37.83 -3.60 -1.97
N SER A 380 37.89 -4.52 -1.00
CA SER A 380 39.15 -4.95 -0.41
C SER A 380 39.79 -6.06 -1.27
N GLU A 381 40.38 -5.70 -2.41
CA GLU A 381 41.09 -6.63 -3.30
C GLU A 381 42.26 -7.36 -2.60
N GLN A 382 42.75 -6.85 -1.46
CA GLN A 382 43.76 -7.55 -0.67
C GLN A 382 43.17 -8.78 0.06
N PRO A 383 43.77 -9.97 -0.07
CA PRO A 383 43.24 -11.20 0.51
C PRO A 383 43.15 -11.14 2.04
N GLY A 384 44.08 -10.44 2.71
CA GLY A 384 44.06 -10.25 4.16
C GLY A 384 42.95 -9.32 4.64
N GLY A 385 42.60 -8.28 3.86
CA GLY A 385 41.52 -7.36 4.18
C GLY A 385 40.15 -7.98 3.93
N PHE A 386 40.01 -8.68 2.80
CA PHE A 386 38.80 -9.41 2.43
C PHE A 386 38.40 -10.43 3.49
N ARG A 387 39.37 -11.24 3.95
CA ARG A 387 39.13 -12.27 5.00
C ARG A 387 38.56 -11.67 6.28
N ARG A 388 39.17 -10.59 6.80
CA ARG A 388 38.68 -9.93 8.03
C ARG A 388 37.27 -9.37 7.87
N ILE A 389 36.93 -8.90 6.66
CA ILE A 389 35.60 -8.39 6.35
C ILE A 389 34.59 -9.54 6.28
N MET A 390 34.95 -10.65 5.63
CA MET A 390 34.10 -11.83 5.53
C MET A 390 33.90 -12.53 6.88
N ASP A 391 34.94 -12.63 7.72
CA ASP A 391 34.83 -13.15 9.08
C ASP A 391 33.86 -12.32 9.94
N ARG A 392 33.89 -10.99 9.77
CA ARG A 392 32.92 -10.07 10.41
C ARG A 392 31.52 -10.21 9.82
N ALA A 393 31.40 -10.44 8.52
CA ALA A 393 30.12 -10.64 7.85
C ALA A 393 29.44 -11.95 8.29
N VAL A 394 30.22 -13.02 8.48
CA VAL A 394 29.74 -14.31 9.01
C VAL A 394 29.29 -14.20 10.47
N ALA A 395 29.98 -13.38 11.27
CA ALA A 395 29.59 -13.12 12.66
C ALA A 395 28.38 -12.18 12.80
N ALA A 396 28.02 -11.45 11.75
CA ALA A 396 26.90 -10.51 11.78
C ALA A 396 25.55 -11.25 11.72
N PRO A 397 24.50 -10.78 12.46
CA PRO A 397 23.18 -11.37 12.41
C PRO A 397 22.46 -11.00 11.10
N LEU A 398 22.81 -11.67 10.01
CA LEU A 398 22.10 -11.57 8.74
C LEU A 398 20.76 -12.30 8.90
N GLY A 399 19.67 -11.53 8.98
CA GLY A 399 18.32 -12.05 9.25
C GLY A 399 17.73 -12.98 8.18
N THR A 400 18.47 -13.35 7.14
CA THR A 400 17.97 -14.23 6.05
C THR A 400 19.00 -15.31 5.71
N ALA A 401 18.54 -16.57 5.64
CA ALA A 401 19.37 -17.74 5.30
C ALA A 401 20.11 -17.60 3.96
N LYS A 402 19.43 -17.02 2.96
CA LYS A 402 19.99 -16.79 1.61
C LYS A 402 21.15 -15.80 1.64
N ALA A 403 21.01 -14.71 2.39
CA ALA A 403 22.04 -13.67 2.51
C ALA A 403 23.32 -14.22 3.17
N VAL A 404 23.17 -15.08 4.18
CA VAL A 404 24.29 -15.81 4.79
C VAL A 404 24.93 -16.75 3.76
N ALA A 405 24.14 -17.50 3.00
CA ALA A 405 24.65 -18.39 1.96
C ALA A 405 25.39 -17.64 0.85
N ASP A 406 24.88 -16.50 0.40
CA ASP A 406 25.54 -15.67 -0.63
C ASP A 406 26.90 -15.12 -0.14
N VAL A 407 27.01 -14.76 1.14
CA VAL A 407 28.30 -14.38 1.76
C VAL A 407 29.27 -15.56 1.76
N PHE A 408 28.84 -16.75 2.20
CA PHE A 408 29.71 -17.94 2.18
C PHE A 408 30.10 -18.38 0.76
N LEU A 409 29.20 -18.32 -0.21
CA LEU A 409 29.49 -18.62 -1.61
C LEU A 409 30.54 -17.65 -2.16
N SER A 410 30.36 -16.35 -1.98
CA SER A 410 31.34 -15.36 -2.43
C SER A 410 32.69 -15.50 -1.73
N TYR A 411 32.70 -15.95 -0.47
CA TYR A 411 33.93 -16.21 0.25
C TYR A 411 34.67 -17.40 -0.35
N ALA A 412 33.94 -18.50 -0.62
CA ALA A 412 34.49 -19.69 -1.25
C ALA A 412 34.95 -19.40 -2.69
N GLU A 413 34.18 -18.69 -3.51
CA GLU A 413 34.56 -18.28 -4.86
C GLU A 413 35.82 -17.42 -4.88
N ALA A 414 35.97 -16.48 -3.92
CA ALA A 414 37.17 -15.66 -3.81
C ALA A 414 38.41 -16.48 -3.44
N GLU A 415 38.30 -17.41 -2.49
CA GLU A 415 39.42 -18.29 -2.11
C GLU A 415 39.76 -19.29 -3.22
N ILE A 416 38.77 -19.76 -4.00
CA ILE A 416 39.00 -20.57 -5.22
C ILE A 416 39.74 -19.74 -6.28
N ALA A 417 39.33 -18.48 -6.50
CA ALA A 417 40.00 -17.59 -7.44
C ALA A 417 41.46 -17.30 -7.05
N TRP A 418 41.77 -17.31 -5.74
CA TRP A 418 43.14 -17.20 -5.23
C TRP A 418 43.91 -18.54 -5.18
N GLY A 419 43.27 -19.65 -5.53
CA GLY A 419 43.89 -20.98 -5.57
C GLY A 419 43.99 -21.71 -4.23
N GLU A 420 43.37 -21.20 -3.16
CA GLU A 420 43.45 -21.75 -1.80
C GLU A 420 42.29 -22.73 -1.51
N ILE A 421 42.29 -23.88 -2.21
CA ILE A 421 41.18 -24.86 -2.20
C ILE A 421 40.91 -25.44 -0.81
N GLU A 422 41.96 -25.70 -0.01
CA GLU A 422 41.80 -26.20 1.37
C GLU A 422 41.07 -25.21 2.29
N ARG A 423 41.26 -23.91 2.06
CA ARG A 423 40.58 -22.88 2.86
C ARG A 423 39.14 -22.71 2.42
N ALA A 424 38.88 -22.72 1.11
CA ALA A 424 37.51 -22.76 0.59
C ALA A 424 36.74 -23.95 1.18
N ARG A 425 37.37 -25.13 1.29
CA ARG A 425 36.79 -26.29 1.97
C ARG A 425 36.51 -26.03 3.45
N ARG A 426 37.45 -25.45 4.22
CA ARG A 426 37.22 -25.12 5.63
C ARG A 426 36.04 -24.15 5.80
N VAL A 427 35.96 -23.13 4.95
CA VAL A 427 34.86 -22.16 4.95
C VAL A 427 33.52 -22.85 4.65
N LEU A 428 33.48 -23.69 3.62
CA LEU A 428 32.27 -24.42 3.23
C LEU A 428 31.86 -25.44 4.30
N THR A 429 32.80 -26.16 4.91
CA THR A 429 32.53 -27.08 6.04
C THR A 429 32.05 -26.35 7.30
N GLN A 430 32.48 -25.10 7.51
CA GLN A 430 31.93 -24.25 8.57
C GLN A 430 30.50 -23.80 8.23
N ALA A 431 30.22 -23.50 6.97
CA ALA A 431 28.90 -23.10 6.49
C ALA A 431 27.88 -24.26 6.52
N THR A 432 28.34 -25.50 6.28
CA THR A 432 27.51 -26.71 6.26
C THR A 432 27.47 -27.46 7.60
N ALA A 433 28.14 -26.95 8.64
CA ALA A 433 28.10 -27.53 9.97
C ALA A 433 26.72 -27.33 10.62
N GLU A 434 26.08 -28.43 11.03
CA GLU A 434 24.81 -28.40 11.74
C GLU A 434 24.98 -27.72 13.12
N PRO A 435 24.13 -26.74 13.46
CA PRO A 435 24.10 -26.19 14.80
C PRO A 435 23.67 -27.25 15.82
N ARG A 436 24.42 -27.41 16.91
CA ARG A 436 24.10 -28.39 17.96
C ARG A 436 22.70 -28.12 18.53
N GLY A 437 21.79 -29.10 18.44
CA GLY A 437 20.42 -29.02 18.94
C GLY A 437 19.41 -28.36 18.00
N TRP A 438 19.71 -28.29 16.69
CA TRP A 438 18.82 -27.69 15.70
C TRP A 438 17.47 -28.40 15.58
N SER A 439 16.39 -27.61 15.57
CA SER A 439 15.03 -28.02 15.26
C SER A 439 14.38 -26.99 14.33
N LEU A 440 13.67 -27.46 13.31
CA LEU A 440 13.06 -26.64 12.25
C LEU A 440 12.16 -25.50 12.81
N GLN A 441 11.56 -25.72 13.98
CA GLN A 441 10.62 -24.82 14.63
C GLN A 441 11.26 -23.73 15.50
N GLN A 442 12.49 -23.93 15.99
CA GLN A 442 13.17 -23.01 16.94
C GLN A 442 14.39 -22.29 16.34
N ALA A 443 14.74 -22.60 15.09
CA ALA A 443 15.95 -22.07 14.48
C ALA A 443 15.76 -20.66 13.90
N ASN A 444 16.69 -19.76 14.22
CA ASN A 444 16.80 -18.44 13.63
C ASN A 444 17.09 -18.54 12.12
N ALA A 445 16.63 -17.58 11.31
CA ALA A 445 16.88 -17.53 9.86
C ALA A 445 18.36 -17.78 9.43
N PRO A 446 19.41 -17.26 10.11
CA PRO A 446 20.81 -17.60 9.79
C PRO A 446 21.16 -19.07 10.03
N GLN A 447 20.52 -19.73 11.00
CA GLN A 447 20.70 -21.16 11.25
C GLN A 447 20.05 -22.04 10.18
N ARG A 448 19.30 -21.48 9.22
CA ARG A 448 18.82 -22.23 8.05
C ARG A 448 19.76 -22.12 6.84
N ALA A 449 20.86 -21.38 6.95
CA ALA A 449 21.80 -21.19 5.84
C ALA A 449 22.48 -22.49 5.40
N PHE A 450 22.73 -23.42 6.34
CA PHE A 450 23.27 -24.75 6.03
C PHE A 450 22.33 -25.59 5.15
N LEU A 451 21.05 -25.21 5.03
CA LEU A 451 20.09 -25.88 4.15
C LEU A 451 20.14 -25.37 2.70
N ASP A 452 20.93 -24.33 2.38
CA ASP A 452 21.00 -23.83 1.01
C ASP A 452 21.76 -24.83 0.13
N ARG A 453 21.07 -25.34 -0.89
CA ARG A 453 21.57 -26.29 -1.88
C ARG A 453 22.84 -25.83 -2.57
N ARG A 454 22.98 -24.52 -2.82
CA ARG A 454 24.11 -23.94 -3.57
C ARG A 454 25.43 -24.12 -2.82
N LEU A 455 25.40 -24.05 -1.49
CA LEU A 455 26.59 -24.29 -0.66
C LEU A 455 27.05 -25.74 -0.75
N TRP A 456 26.09 -26.67 -0.74
CA TRP A 456 26.37 -28.09 -0.86
C TRP A 456 26.86 -28.50 -2.24
N SER A 457 26.32 -27.93 -3.33
CA SER A 457 26.85 -28.20 -4.67
C SER A 457 28.29 -27.71 -4.82
N LEU A 458 28.59 -26.49 -4.36
CA LEU A 458 29.96 -25.97 -4.42
C LEU A 458 30.93 -26.78 -3.52
N LEU A 459 30.46 -27.26 -2.36
CA LEU A 459 31.26 -28.14 -1.51
C LEU A 459 31.55 -29.47 -2.21
N VAL A 460 30.55 -30.06 -2.87
CA VAL A 460 30.71 -31.29 -3.65
C VAL A 460 31.71 -31.09 -4.78
N ASP A 461 31.58 -30.02 -5.58
CA ASP A 461 32.50 -29.71 -6.68
C ASP A 461 33.95 -29.55 -6.18
N VAL A 462 34.13 -28.87 -5.04
CA VAL A 462 35.44 -28.71 -4.39
C VAL A 462 36.00 -30.04 -3.91
N GLU A 463 35.19 -30.90 -3.30
CA GLU A 463 35.63 -32.20 -2.80
C GLU A 463 35.92 -33.20 -3.94
N GLU A 464 35.16 -33.13 -5.04
CA GLU A 464 35.42 -33.88 -6.27
C GLU A 464 36.75 -33.47 -6.92
N SER A 465 37.06 -32.17 -6.94
CA SER A 465 38.35 -31.67 -7.45
C SER A 465 39.57 -32.16 -6.64
N GLN A 466 39.38 -32.52 -5.37
CA GLN A 466 40.43 -33.03 -4.48
C GLN A 466 40.50 -34.57 -4.44
N ASP A 467 39.61 -35.27 -5.16
CA ASP A 467 39.52 -36.75 -5.19
C ASP A 467 39.37 -37.43 -3.81
N ALA A 468 38.90 -36.70 -2.79
CA ALA A 468 38.73 -37.22 -1.44
C ALA A 468 37.46 -38.11 -1.36
N VAL A 469 37.59 -39.40 -1.68
CA VAL A 469 36.48 -40.37 -1.79
C VAL A 469 35.64 -40.46 -0.50
N ASP A 470 36.26 -40.45 0.67
CA ASP A 470 35.50 -40.56 1.93
C ASP A 470 34.77 -39.25 2.30
N ALA A 471 35.38 -38.11 1.98
CA ALA A 471 34.79 -36.81 2.26
C ALA A 471 33.62 -36.49 1.31
N THR A 472 33.80 -36.77 0.01
CA THR A 472 32.74 -36.67 -1.00
C THR A 472 31.54 -37.55 -0.65
N ARG A 473 31.75 -38.81 -0.27
CA ARG A 473 30.67 -39.69 0.24
C ARG A 473 29.95 -39.07 1.42
N SER A 474 30.69 -38.61 2.42
CA SER A 474 30.09 -38.00 3.61
C SER A 474 29.29 -36.73 3.28
N ALA A 475 29.74 -35.93 2.30
CA ALA A 475 29.05 -34.74 1.85
C ALA A 475 27.73 -35.11 1.13
N TYR A 476 27.78 -36.07 0.20
CA TYR A 476 26.60 -36.56 -0.50
C TYR A 476 25.59 -37.25 0.44
N GLU A 477 26.06 -38.05 1.39
CA GLU A 477 25.19 -38.69 2.38
C GLU A 477 24.48 -37.66 3.26
N ARG A 478 25.18 -36.61 3.69
CA ARG A 478 24.58 -35.49 4.44
C ARG A 478 23.55 -34.72 3.62
N MET A 479 23.79 -34.50 2.32
CA MET A 479 22.80 -33.89 1.43
C MET A 479 21.50 -34.72 1.34
N LEU A 480 21.63 -36.05 1.36
CA LEU A 480 20.49 -36.97 1.36
C LEU A 480 19.77 -36.99 2.71
N GLU A 481 20.50 -36.99 3.82
CA GLU A 481 19.94 -36.93 5.18
C GLU A 481 19.14 -35.64 5.42
N LEU A 482 19.67 -34.51 4.95
CA LEU A 482 19.00 -33.21 5.05
C LEU A 482 17.83 -33.05 4.06
N LYS A 483 17.62 -34.00 3.14
CA LYS A 483 16.58 -33.98 2.09
C LYS A 483 16.64 -32.75 1.16
N ILE A 484 17.82 -32.16 0.99
CA ILE A 484 18.08 -31.02 0.08
C ILE A 484 18.52 -31.52 -1.31
N ALA A 485 18.85 -32.80 -1.42
CA ALA A 485 19.27 -33.43 -2.65
C ALA A 485 18.23 -33.22 -3.77
N THR A 486 18.74 -33.01 -4.98
CA THR A 486 17.96 -33.10 -6.21
C THR A 486 18.13 -34.50 -6.83
N PRO A 487 17.25 -34.92 -7.74
CA PRO A 487 17.41 -36.18 -8.47
C PRO A 487 18.73 -36.20 -9.25
N GLN A 488 19.18 -35.05 -9.74
CA GLN A 488 20.47 -34.88 -10.41
C GLN A 488 21.62 -35.21 -9.45
N THR A 489 21.64 -34.64 -8.24
CA THR A 489 22.69 -34.94 -7.25
C THR A 489 22.76 -36.42 -6.85
N VAL A 490 21.63 -37.16 -6.89
CA VAL A 490 21.64 -38.61 -6.67
C VAL A 490 22.28 -39.35 -7.85
N VAL A 491 21.97 -38.92 -9.07
CA VAL A 491 22.60 -39.46 -10.27
C VAL A 491 24.10 -39.16 -10.29
N ASP A 492 24.50 -37.93 -9.96
CA ASP A 492 25.90 -37.49 -9.93
C ASP A 492 26.68 -38.29 -8.87
N TYR A 493 26.12 -38.48 -7.67
CA TYR A 493 26.73 -39.33 -6.64
C TYR A 493 26.88 -40.79 -7.10
N ALA A 494 25.87 -41.32 -7.78
CA ALA A 494 25.92 -42.67 -8.31
C ALA A 494 26.94 -42.82 -9.45
N VAL A 495 27.09 -41.81 -10.32
CA VAL A 495 28.14 -41.77 -11.36
C VAL A 495 29.52 -41.73 -10.70
N PHE A 496 29.72 -40.86 -9.72
CA PHE A 496 30.99 -40.75 -8.99
C PHE A 496 31.39 -42.09 -8.36
N LEU A 497 30.46 -42.79 -7.71
CA LEU A 497 30.72 -44.11 -7.13
C LEU A 497 30.99 -45.19 -8.19
N GLU A 498 30.33 -45.11 -9.35
CA GLU A 498 30.60 -46.01 -10.49
C GLU A 498 32.00 -45.79 -11.07
N GLU A 499 32.43 -44.54 -11.23
CA GLU A 499 33.77 -44.17 -11.71
C GLU A 499 34.87 -44.67 -10.77
N LYS A 500 34.63 -44.62 -9.45
CA LYS A 500 35.56 -45.14 -8.43
C LYS A 500 35.43 -46.66 -8.21
N GLY A 501 34.51 -47.35 -8.88
CA GLY A 501 34.36 -48.82 -8.83
C GLY A 501 33.48 -49.38 -7.70
N PHE A 502 32.76 -48.54 -6.97
CA PHE A 502 31.90 -48.93 -5.84
C PHE A 502 30.44 -49.09 -6.28
N PHE A 503 30.16 -50.18 -6.99
CA PHE A 503 28.86 -50.39 -7.63
C PHE A 503 27.73 -50.72 -6.65
N GLU A 504 28.01 -51.48 -5.58
CA GLU A 504 26.97 -51.80 -4.58
C GLU A 504 26.52 -50.57 -3.81
N ASP A 505 27.45 -49.65 -3.52
CA ASP A 505 27.12 -48.40 -2.85
C ASP A 505 26.36 -47.46 -3.79
N SER A 506 26.69 -47.40 -5.08
CA SER A 506 25.89 -46.69 -6.09
C SER A 506 24.42 -47.16 -6.12
N PHE A 507 24.18 -48.48 -6.02
CA PHE A 507 22.81 -48.99 -5.97
C PHE A 507 22.08 -48.65 -4.67
N ARG A 508 22.77 -48.66 -3.52
CA ARG A 508 22.21 -48.20 -2.25
C ARG A 508 21.84 -46.72 -2.28
N VAL A 509 22.62 -45.91 -2.99
CA VAL A 509 22.35 -44.49 -3.20
C VAL A 509 21.08 -44.28 -3.99
N TYR A 510 20.87 -45.06 -5.06
CA TYR A 510 19.61 -45.02 -5.80
C TYR A 510 18.41 -45.45 -4.94
N GLU A 511 18.52 -46.54 -4.18
CA GLU A 511 17.46 -47.01 -3.27
C GLU A 511 17.12 -45.96 -2.19
N ARG A 512 18.14 -45.32 -1.60
CA ARG A 512 17.95 -44.21 -0.66
C ARG A 512 17.34 -42.98 -1.33
N GLY A 513 17.78 -42.64 -2.54
CA GLY A 513 17.24 -41.54 -3.34
C GLY A 513 15.76 -41.75 -3.66
N ILE A 514 15.39 -42.97 -4.09
CA ILE A 514 14.00 -43.35 -4.36
C ILE A 514 13.16 -43.28 -3.09
N ALA A 515 13.67 -43.71 -1.93
CA ALA A 515 12.95 -43.58 -0.67
C ALA A 515 12.79 -42.11 -0.22
N ALA A 516 13.71 -41.23 -0.61
CA ALA A 516 13.68 -39.81 -0.28
C ALA A 516 12.72 -39.00 -1.18
N PHE A 517 12.57 -39.38 -2.46
CA PHE A 517 11.73 -38.67 -3.42
C PHE A 517 10.40 -39.39 -3.67
N GLY A 518 9.30 -38.66 -3.59
CA GLY A 518 7.99 -39.18 -4.03
C GLY A 518 7.85 -39.29 -5.55
N TYR A 519 6.79 -39.96 -5.99
CA TYR A 519 6.32 -39.96 -7.39
C TYR A 519 5.81 -38.56 -7.74
N PRO A 520 6.21 -37.91 -8.86
CA PRO A 520 6.65 -38.46 -10.16
C PRO A 520 8.15 -38.65 -10.39
N VAL A 521 8.99 -37.93 -9.65
CA VAL A 521 10.44 -37.84 -9.85
C VAL A 521 11.13 -39.19 -9.62
N ALA A 522 10.57 -40.02 -8.74
CA ALA A 522 11.02 -41.39 -8.54
C ALA A 522 11.05 -42.23 -9.83
N VAL A 523 10.15 -41.98 -10.80
CA VAL A 523 10.09 -42.76 -12.05
C VAL A 523 11.34 -42.54 -12.89
N GLU A 524 11.82 -41.31 -12.99
CA GLU A 524 13.04 -40.99 -13.74
C GLU A 524 14.26 -41.67 -13.09
N LEU A 525 14.36 -41.60 -11.76
CA LEU A 525 15.40 -42.30 -11.00
C LEU A 525 15.34 -43.82 -11.19
N TRP A 526 14.15 -44.41 -11.14
CA TRP A 526 13.94 -45.83 -11.42
C TRP A 526 14.40 -46.20 -12.83
N THR A 527 14.06 -45.42 -13.86
CA THR A 527 14.50 -45.73 -15.24
C THR A 527 16.01 -45.69 -15.40
N VAL A 528 16.70 -44.73 -14.77
CA VAL A 528 18.17 -44.64 -14.80
C VAL A 528 18.79 -45.80 -14.03
N TYR A 529 18.30 -46.07 -12.82
CA TYR A 529 18.75 -47.18 -11.97
C TYR A 529 18.60 -48.53 -12.67
N LEU A 530 17.41 -48.82 -13.20
CA LEU A 530 17.11 -50.08 -13.88
C LEU A 530 17.92 -50.25 -15.16
N ARG A 531 18.13 -49.17 -15.95
CA ARG A 531 18.98 -49.21 -17.14
C ARG A 531 20.44 -49.54 -16.80
N ARG A 532 20.99 -48.88 -15.77
CA ARG A 532 22.38 -49.12 -15.33
C ARG A 532 22.57 -50.50 -14.74
N PHE A 533 21.60 -50.96 -13.94
CA PHE A 533 21.60 -52.31 -13.39
C PHE A 533 21.52 -53.38 -14.49
N ALA A 534 20.63 -53.19 -15.48
CA ALA A 534 20.44 -54.11 -16.60
C ALA A 534 21.67 -54.20 -17.52
N LEU A 535 22.35 -53.08 -17.80
CA LEU A 535 23.57 -53.06 -18.61
C LEU A 535 24.71 -53.87 -17.97
N ARG A 536 24.78 -53.94 -16.64
CA ARG A 536 25.88 -54.61 -15.92
C ARG A 536 25.58 -56.06 -15.54
N TYR A 537 24.37 -56.33 -15.02
CA TYR A 537 24.01 -57.63 -14.46
C TYR A 537 23.05 -58.45 -15.34
N GLY A 538 22.89 -58.09 -16.61
CA GLY A 538 22.02 -58.72 -17.62
C GLY A 538 22.29 -60.20 -17.95
N GLY A 539 22.74 -61.00 -16.99
CA GLY A 539 22.85 -62.45 -17.10
C GLY A 539 23.03 -63.14 -15.74
N ALA A 540 23.62 -62.48 -14.75
CA ALA A 540 24.00 -63.13 -13.48
C ALA A 540 22.93 -63.05 -12.37
N LYS A 541 22.14 -61.98 -12.30
CA LYS A 541 21.17 -61.73 -11.21
C LYS A 541 19.82 -61.22 -11.72
N VAL A 542 19.19 -62.02 -12.59
CA VAL A 542 17.89 -61.69 -13.20
C VAL A 542 16.77 -61.58 -12.16
N GLU A 543 16.77 -62.43 -11.13
CA GLU A 543 15.73 -62.41 -10.08
C GLU A 543 15.76 -61.13 -9.25
N ARG A 544 16.95 -60.67 -8.85
CA ARG A 544 17.08 -59.38 -8.14
C ARG A 544 16.57 -58.21 -8.99
N LEU A 545 16.81 -58.23 -10.30
CA LEU A 545 16.30 -57.18 -11.17
C LEU A 545 14.76 -57.25 -11.30
N ARG A 546 14.18 -58.45 -11.31
CA ARG A 546 12.72 -58.63 -11.25
C ARG A 546 12.15 -58.06 -9.95
N ASP A 547 12.74 -58.37 -8.81
CA ASP A 547 12.31 -57.85 -7.52
C ASP A 547 12.35 -56.31 -7.50
N LEU A 548 13.37 -55.70 -8.12
CA LEU A 548 13.48 -54.25 -8.25
C LEU A 548 12.40 -53.67 -9.19
N PHE A 549 12.08 -54.34 -10.30
CA PHE A 549 10.96 -53.96 -11.15
C PHE A 549 9.63 -54.06 -10.39
N GLU A 550 9.40 -55.12 -9.62
CA GLU A 550 8.19 -55.30 -8.81
C GLU A 550 8.07 -54.21 -7.75
N GLN A 551 9.14 -53.90 -7.01
CA GLN A 551 9.19 -52.79 -6.06
C GLN A 551 8.89 -51.45 -6.71
N SER A 552 9.42 -51.21 -7.91
CA SER A 552 9.14 -49.97 -8.65
C SER A 552 7.67 -49.85 -9.01
N LEU A 553 7.01 -50.97 -9.36
CA LEU A 553 5.61 -51.01 -9.80
C LEU A 553 4.62 -50.93 -8.65
N ASP A 554 4.93 -51.52 -7.48
CA ASP A 554 4.04 -51.54 -6.31
C ASP A 554 3.83 -50.13 -5.73
N ALA A 555 4.81 -49.25 -5.88
CA ALA A 555 4.74 -47.88 -5.38
C ALA A 555 4.32 -46.85 -6.46
N CYS A 556 4.14 -47.26 -7.72
CA CYS A 556 3.82 -46.35 -8.83
C CYS A 556 2.34 -45.91 -8.92
N PRO A 557 2.07 -44.60 -9.07
CA PRO A 557 0.80 -44.09 -9.56
C PRO A 557 0.55 -44.45 -11.04
N ALA A 558 -0.71 -44.68 -11.40
CA ALA A 558 -1.13 -45.16 -12.73
C ALA A 558 -0.69 -44.30 -13.93
N GLN A 559 -0.33 -43.02 -13.70
CA GLN A 559 0.05 -42.07 -14.75
C GLN A 559 1.49 -42.25 -15.27
N TYR A 560 2.39 -42.82 -14.47
CA TYR A 560 3.81 -42.93 -14.81
C TYR A 560 4.29 -44.37 -14.99
N ALA A 561 3.36 -45.32 -14.93
CA ALA A 561 3.69 -46.74 -14.95
C ALA A 561 4.08 -47.24 -16.36
N LYS A 562 3.62 -46.58 -17.43
CA LYS A 562 3.83 -47.01 -18.83
C LYS A 562 5.31 -47.18 -19.20
N PRO A 563 6.21 -46.20 -18.98
CA PRO A 563 7.63 -46.38 -19.29
C PRO A 563 8.29 -47.55 -18.53
N LEU A 564 7.91 -47.76 -17.27
CA LEU A 564 8.45 -48.85 -16.43
C LEU A 564 7.98 -50.22 -16.91
N PHE A 565 6.70 -50.35 -17.26
CA PHE A 565 6.16 -51.58 -17.82
C PHE A 565 6.75 -51.94 -19.18
N VAL A 566 6.97 -50.95 -20.06
CA VAL A 566 7.63 -51.17 -21.35
C VAL A 566 9.09 -51.60 -21.14
N ALA A 567 9.80 -50.96 -20.21
CA ALA A 567 11.17 -51.34 -19.85
C ALA A 567 11.24 -52.75 -19.24
N PHE A 568 10.29 -53.12 -18.37
CA PHE A 568 10.23 -54.45 -17.78
C PHE A 568 9.90 -55.52 -18.82
N GLY A 569 8.96 -55.25 -19.71
CA GLY A 569 8.64 -56.15 -20.82
C GLY A 569 9.81 -56.35 -21.78
N ALA A 570 10.50 -55.28 -22.18
CA ALA A 570 11.69 -55.38 -23.03
C ALA A 570 12.85 -56.12 -22.35
N PHE A 571 12.93 -56.08 -21.02
CA PHE A 571 13.88 -56.88 -20.24
C PHE A 571 13.49 -58.36 -20.22
N GLU A 572 12.23 -58.70 -19.96
CA GLU A 572 11.74 -60.08 -20.01
C GLU A 572 11.75 -60.67 -21.43
N GLU A 573 11.66 -59.86 -22.49
CA GLU A 573 11.89 -60.32 -23.86
C GLU A 573 13.34 -60.76 -24.09
N LYS A 574 14.31 -60.07 -23.46
CA LYS A 574 15.74 -60.37 -23.62
C LYS A 574 16.23 -61.51 -22.73
N HIS A 575 15.66 -61.67 -21.53
CA HIS A 575 16.17 -62.60 -20.51
C HIS A 575 15.12 -63.60 -19.98
N GLY A 576 13.86 -63.47 -20.38
CA GLY A 576 12.73 -64.24 -19.86
C GLY A 576 12.04 -65.13 -20.90
N MET A 577 11.05 -65.87 -20.42
CA MET A 577 10.11 -66.61 -21.27
C MET A 577 9.08 -65.63 -21.85
N ALA A 578 8.79 -65.70 -23.15
CA ALA A 578 7.81 -64.83 -23.83
C ALA A 578 6.44 -64.77 -23.11
N ARG A 579 6.02 -65.86 -22.47
CA ARG A 579 4.77 -65.90 -21.67
C ARG A 579 4.78 -64.97 -20.45
N ARG A 580 5.94 -64.78 -19.81
CA ARG A 580 6.08 -63.86 -18.67
C ARG A 580 6.07 -62.41 -19.14
N ALA A 581 6.77 -62.10 -20.24
CA ALA A 581 6.69 -60.78 -20.88
C ALA A 581 5.23 -60.40 -21.21
N LEU A 582 4.46 -61.34 -21.74
CA LEU A 582 3.04 -61.13 -22.04
C LEU A 582 2.16 -60.99 -20.79
N ALA A 583 2.48 -61.68 -19.70
CA ALA A 583 1.80 -61.50 -18.42
C ALA A 583 2.08 -60.11 -17.81
N VAL A 584 3.31 -59.62 -17.97
CA VAL A 584 3.70 -58.26 -17.58
C VAL A 584 2.94 -57.21 -18.40
N TYR A 585 2.86 -57.39 -19.72
CA TYR A 585 2.10 -56.48 -20.57
C TYR A 585 0.59 -56.52 -20.29
N ALA A 586 0.03 -57.69 -19.96
CA ALA A 586 -1.36 -57.79 -19.50
C ALA A 586 -1.59 -57.03 -18.18
N ARG A 587 -0.67 -57.16 -17.21
CA ARG A 587 -0.72 -56.40 -15.96
C ARG A 587 -0.57 -54.89 -16.21
N ALA A 588 0.27 -54.51 -17.16
CA ALA A 588 0.44 -53.11 -17.57
C ALA A 588 -0.85 -52.50 -18.12
N ALA A 589 -1.59 -53.25 -18.93
CA ALA A 589 -2.83 -52.77 -19.55
C ALA A 589 -3.92 -52.42 -18.50
N GLY A 590 -3.99 -53.18 -17.39
CA GLY A 590 -4.91 -52.89 -16.28
C GLY A 590 -4.45 -51.76 -15.35
N ALA A 591 -3.13 -51.63 -15.14
CA ALA A 591 -2.54 -50.69 -14.17
C ALA A 591 -2.34 -49.26 -14.70
N VAL A 592 -2.33 -49.06 -16.02
CA VAL A 592 -2.05 -47.76 -16.66
C VAL A 592 -3.28 -46.83 -16.61
N ALA A 593 -3.03 -45.52 -16.56
CA ALA A 593 -4.04 -44.47 -16.57
C ALA A 593 -4.94 -44.54 -17.81
N ARG A 594 -6.22 -44.20 -17.64
CA ARG A 594 -7.30 -44.38 -18.65
C ARG A 594 -6.90 -43.90 -20.05
N ASN A 595 -6.35 -42.70 -20.15
CA ASN A 595 -5.96 -42.07 -21.42
C ASN A 595 -4.84 -42.80 -22.18
N GLU A 596 -4.01 -43.59 -21.49
CA GLU A 596 -2.86 -44.29 -22.07
C GLU A 596 -3.11 -45.79 -22.26
N ARG A 597 -4.27 -46.30 -21.84
CA ARG A 597 -4.64 -47.71 -21.96
C ARG A 597 -4.72 -48.15 -23.42
N LEU A 598 -5.26 -47.30 -24.29
CA LEU A 598 -5.37 -47.58 -25.73
C LEU A 598 -4.00 -47.91 -26.36
N GLU A 599 -3.00 -47.08 -26.08
CA GLU A 599 -1.66 -47.25 -26.64
C GLU A 599 -0.98 -48.50 -26.08
N MET A 600 -1.22 -48.82 -24.81
CA MET A 600 -0.71 -50.04 -24.20
C MET A 600 -1.37 -51.29 -24.76
N TYR A 601 -2.68 -51.26 -25.04
CA TYR A 601 -3.36 -52.37 -25.70
C TYR A 601 -2.89 -52.57 -27.14
N ARG A 602 -2.63 -51.50 -27.88
CA ARG A 602 -2.01 -51.56 -29.22
C ARG A 602 -0.60 -52.15 -29.16
N PHE A 603 0.22 -51.67 -28.22
CA PHE A 603 1.58 -52.17 -28.04
C PHE A 603 1.59 -53.63 -27.62
N TYR A 604 0.74 -54.00 -26.66
CA TYR A 604 0.59 -55.37 -26.21
C TYR A 604 0.12 -56.27 -27.34
N ALA A 605 -0.89 -55.87 -28.12
CA ALA A 605 -1.36 -56.62 -29.28
C ALA A 605 -0.25 -56.81 -30.32
N ALA A 606 0.47 -55.75 -30.71
CA ALA A 606 1.59 -55.87 -31.64
C ALA A 606 2.67 -56.86 -31.13
N LYS A 607 3.03 -56.78 -29.85
CA LYS A 607 3.99 -57.71 -29.24
C LYS A 607 3.48 -59.14 -29.10
N THR A 608 2.17 -59.34 -28.89
CA THR A 608 1.58 -60.69 -28.89
C THR A 608 1.63 -61.34 -30.26
N VAL A 609 1.42 -60.56 -31.33
CA VAL A 609 1.54 -61.03 -32.71
C VAL A 609 2.99 -61.43 -33.00
N GLU A 610 3.97 -60.62 -32.57
CA GLU A 610 5.40 -60.90 -32.76
C GLU A 610 5.87 -62.17 -32.00
N LEU A 611 5.41 -62.38 -30.76
CA LEU A 611 5.94 -63.44 -29.88
C LEU A 611 5.17 -64.79 -29.93
N LEU A 612 3.84 -64.76 -30.07
CA LEU A 612 2.97 -65.95 -30.02
C LEU A 612 2.12 -66.14 -31.29
N GLY A 613 2.14 -65.18 -32.21
CA GLY A 613 1.33 -65.18 -33.42
C GLY A 613 -0.08 -64.60 -33.25
N ALA A 614 -0.72 -64.31 -34.38
CA ALA A 614 -2.02 -63.65 -34.47
C ALA A 614 -3.18 -64.31 -33.67
N PRO A 615 -3.27 -65.65 -33.51
CA PRO A 615 -4.35 -66.25 -32.74
C PRO A 615 -4.36 -65.85 -31.25
N ALA A 616 -3.17 -65.61 -30.66
CA ALA A 616 -3.06 -65.19 -29.26
C ALA A 616 -3.43 -63.70 -29.06
N ALA A 617 -3.27 -62.89 -30.11
CA ALA A 617 -3.65 -61.48 -30.10
C ALA A 617 -5.16 -61.27 -29.96
N ARG A 618 -5.98 -62.24 -30.38
CA ARG A 618 -7.45 -62.20 -30.26
C ARG A 618 -7.91 -62.00 -28.83
N ALA A 619 -7.40 -62.82 -27.90
CA ALA A 619 -7.73 -62.73 -26.48
C ALA A 619 -7.31 -61.39 -25.86
N VAL A 620 -6.32 -60.71 -26.45
CA VAL A 620 -5.87 -59.39 -26.02
C VAL A 620 -6.79 -58.29 -26.50
N PHE A 621 -7.22 -58.35 -27.75
CA PHE A 621 -8.20 -57.41 -28.30
C PHE A 621 -9.56 -57.54 -27.62
N GLU A 622 -10.02 -58.77 -27.35
CA GLU A 622 -11.27 -59.03 -26.62
C GLU A 622 -11.25 -58.40 -25.22
N ARG A 623 -10.17 -58.63 -24.45
CA ARG A 623 -9.99 -57.98 -23.14
C ARG A 623 -9.93 -56.46 -23.22
N GLY A 624 -9.24 -55.92 -24.22
CA GLY A 624 -9.17 -54.47 -24.41
C GLY A 624 -10.52 -53.85 -24.72
N VAL A 625 -11.37 -54.53 -25.51
CA VAL A 625 -12.72 -54.06 -25.84
C VAL A 625 -13.65 -54.08 -24.62
N GLU A 626 -13.49 -55.03 -23.70
CA GLU A 626 -14.29 -55.10 -22.47
C GLU A 626 -13.89 -54.05 -21.41
N GLU A 627 -12.60 -53.70 -21.32
CA GLU A 627 -12.09 -52.82 -20.27
C GLU A 627 -12.02 -51.33 -20.64
N LEU A 628 -12.05 -50.99 -21.94
CA LEU A 628 -11.90 -49.62 -22.42
C LEU A 628 -13.24 -48.84 -22.44
N PRO A 629 -13.23 -47.52 -22.20
CA PRO A 629 -14.39 -46.66 -22.44
C PRO A 629 -14.83 -46.66 -23.91
N ASP A 630 -16.13 -46.48 -24.15
CA ASP A 630 -16.80 -46.54 -25.46
C ASP A 630 -16.03 -45.89 -26.65
N PRO A 631 -15.47 -44.67 -26.56
CA PRO A 631 -14.72 -44.08 -27.69
C PRO A 631 -13.36 -44.74 -27.95
N GLU A 632 -12.67 -45.21 -26.90
CA GLU A 632 -11.35 -45.84 -27.00
C GLU A 632 -11.48 -47.29 -27.46
N ALA A 633 -12.47 -48.02 -26.91
CA ALA A 633 -12.84 -49.38 -27.32
C ALA A 633 -13.17 -49.45 -28.82
N MET A 634 -13.81 -48.41 -29.36
CA MET A 634 -14.13 -48.32 -30.80
C MET A 634 -12.88 -48.27 -31.68
N SER A 635 -11.89 -47.46 -31.30
CA SER A 635 -10.65 -47.36 -32.06
C SER A 635 -9.81 -48.64 -31.96
N LEU A 636 -9.83 -49.34 -30.82
CA LEU A 636 -9.21 -50.65 -30.68
C LEU A 636 -9.94 -51.72 -31.51
N ALA A 637 -11.27 -51.68 -31.57
CA ALA A 637 -12.06 -52.61 -32.37
C ALA A 637 -11.79 -52.46 -33.88
N ILE A 638 -11.51 -51.24 -34.36
CA ILE A 638 -11.05 -51.00 -35.73
C ILE A 638 -9.69 -51.66 -35.97
N ASP A 639 -8.74 -51.47 -35.07
CA ASP A 639 -7.42 -52.08 -35.20
C ASP A 639 -7.50 -53.62 -35.14
N TYR A 640 -8.41 -54.15 -34.32
CA TYR A 640 -8.71 -55.59 -34.29
C TYR A 640 -9.31 -56.08 -35.62
N ALA A 641 -10.25 -55.32 -36.20
CA ALA A 641 -10.83 -55.63 -37.51
C ALA A 641 -9.78 -55.57 -38.64
N LYS A 642 -8.83 -54.65 -38.58
CA LYS A 642 -7.68 -54.59 -39.51
C LYS A 642 -6.74 -55.78 -39.34
N ALA A 643 -6.48 -56.21 -38.10
CA ALA A 643 -5.66 -57.40 -37.83
C ALA A 643 -6.34 -58.68 -38.34
N GLU A 644 -7.63 -58.88 -38.07
CA GLU A 644 -8.39 -60.04 -38.57
C GLU A 644 -8.55 -60.02 -40.10
N ARG A 645 -8.63 -58.83 -40.71
CA ARG A 645 -8.58 -58.68 -42.18
C ARG A 645 -7.25 -59.17 -42.75
N GLN A 646 -6.12 -58.88 -42.10
CA GLN A 646 -4.81 -59.41 -42.54
C GLN A 646 -4.74 -60.94 -42.41
N MET A 647 -5.52 -61.52 -41.49
CA MET A 647 -5.61 -62.97 -41.29
C MET A 647 -6.63 -63.66 -42.21
N GLY A 648 -7.45 -62.91 -42.96
CA GLY A 648 -8.43 -63.45 -43.91
C GLY A 648 -9.81 -63.79 -43.33
N GLU A 649 -10.06 -63.52 -42.06
CA GLU A 649 -11.34 -63.80 -41.38
C GLU A 649 -12.34 -62.64 -41.59
N VAL A 650 -12.91 -62.56 -42.78
CA VAL A 650 -13.75 -61.44 -43.21
C VAL A 650 -15.04 -61.32 -42.38
N ASP A 651 -15.65 -62.45 -41.99
CA ASP A 651 -16.91 -62.44 -41.23
C ASP A 651 -16.75 -61.94 -39.79
N ARG A 652 -15.58 -62.19 -39.19
CA ARG A 652 -15.26 -61.66 -37.86
C ARG A 652 -14.91 -60.18 -37.94
N ALA A 653 -14.15 -59.76 -38.95
CA ALA A 653 -13.90 -58.34 -39.20
C ALA A 653 -15.22 -57.57 -39.38
N ARG A 654 -16.21 -58.13 -40.10
CA ARG A 654 -17.57 -57.56 -40.20
C ARG A 654 -18.26 -57.42 -38.85
N ALA A 655 -18.26 -58.47 -38.04
CA ALA A 655 -18.87 -58.45 -36.71
C ALA A 655 -18.22 -57.39 -35.81
N LEU A 656 -16.90 -57.20 -35.91
CA LEU A 656 -16.16 -56.17 -35.18
C LEU A 656 -16.47 -54.76 -35.66
N PHE A 657 -16.59 -54.53 -36.97
CA PHE A 657 -17.05 -53.24 -37.49
C PHE A 657 -18.49 -52.94 -37.07
N ALA A 658 -19.37 -53.95 -37.07
CA ALA A 658 -20.73 -53.82 -36.58
C ALA A 658 -20.78 -53.50 -35.08
N TYR A 659 -19.87 -54.07 -34.29
CA TYR A 659 -19.72 -53.76 -32.87
C TYR A 659 -19.15 -52.35 -32.63
N ALA A 660 -18.08 -51.97 -33.33
CA ALA A 660 -17.51 -50.63 -33.28
C ALA A 660 -18.54 -49.56 -33.66
N ALA A 661 -19.36 -49.83 -34.67
CA ALA A 661 -20.43 -48.95 -35.09
C ALA A 661 -21.58 -48.81 -34.08
N GLN A 662 -21.75 -49.76 -33.16
CA GLN A 662 -22.74 -49.66 -32.08
C GLN A 662 -22.31 -48.73 -30.95
N LEU A 663 -21.00 -48.55 -30.77
CA LEU A 663 -20.43 -47.71 -29.73
C LEU A 663 -20.23 -46.25 -30.17
N GLY A 664 -20.25 -45.98 -31.48
CA GLY A 664 -19.86 -44.68 -32.03
C GLY A 664 -20.95 -43.77 -32.54
N ASP A 665 -20.80 -42.47 -32.23
CA ASP A 665 -21.60 -41.38 -32.76
C ASP A 665 -21.30 -41.19 -34.27
N PRO A 666 -22.27 -41.44 -35.18
CA PRO A 666 -22.02 -41.31 -36.62
C PRO A 666 -21.71 -39.89 -37.11
N LYS A 667 -21.82 -38.88 -36.24
CA LYS A 667 -21.51 -37.47 -36.56
C LYS A 667 -20.11 -37.04 -36.13
N VAL A 668 -19.59 -37.61 -35.05
CA VAL A 668 -18.27 -37.25 -34.50
C VAL A 668 -17.20 -38.12 -35.16
N ASP A 669 -17.47 -39.42 -35.35
CA ASP A 669 -16.49 -40.39 -35.83
C ASP A 669 -16.79 -40.84 -37.28
N LYS A 670 -16.54 -39.95 -38.24
CA LYS A 670 -16.70 -40.27 -39.69
C LYS A 670 -15.74 -41.37 -40.15
N ASN A 671 -14.52 -41.41 -39.58
CA ASN A 671 -13.46 -42.34 -39.97
C ASN A 671 -13.89 -43.81 -39.85
N VAL A 672 -14.70 -44.17 -38.84
CA VAL A 672 -15.17 -45.55 -38.63
C VAL A 672 -16.07 -46.00 -39.78
N TRP A 673 -16.95 -45.10 -40.22
CA TRP A 673 -17.88 -45.38 -41.31
C TRP A 673 -17.19 -45.41 -42.67
N ASP A 674 -16.17 -44.59 -42.86
CA ASP A 674 -15.38 -44.56 -44.08
C ASP A 674 -14.52 -45.83 -44.19
N GLU A 675 -13.89 -46.29 -43.11
CA GLU A 675 -13.13 -47.55 -43.11
C GLU A 675 -14.03 -48.79 -43.25
N TRP A 676 -15.21 -48.81 -42.61
CA TRP A 676 -16.18 -49.89 -42.82
C TRP A 676 -16.74 -49.87 -44.25
N HIS A 677 -16.97 -48.69 -44.81
CA HIS A 677 -17.38 -48.54 -46.21
C HIS A 677 -16.31 -49.06 -47.16
N GLU A 678 -15.04 -48.69 -46.98
CA GLU A 678 -13.93 -49.25 -47.78
C GLU A 678 -13.81 -50.77 -47.63
N PHE A 679 -14.08 -51.29 -46.44
CA PHE A 679 -14.02 -52.72 -46.18
C PHE A 679 -15.12 -53.50 -46.92
N GLU A 680 -16.38 -53.04 -46.86
CA GLU A 680 -17.51 -53.66 -47.58
C GLU A 680 -17.39 -53.47 -49.09
N VAL A 681 -16.78 -52.39 -49.57
CA VAL A 681 -16.51 -52.23 -51.02
C VAL A 681 -15.50 -53.28 -51.51
N ARG A 682 -14.52 -53.66 -50.68
CA ARG A 682 -13.48 -54.63 -51.07
C ARG A 682 -13.89 -56.09 -50.88
N HIS A 683 -14.79 -56.40 -49.93
CA HIS A 683 -15.12 -57.79 -49.59
C HIS A 683 -16.63 -58.09 -49.51
N GLY A 684 -17.51 -57.10 -49.63
CA GLY A 684 -18.94 -57.21 -49.32
C GLY A 684 -19.84 -57.69 -50.46
N ASN A 685 -21.07 -58.05 -50.06
CA ASN A 685 -22.20 -58.39 -50.93
C ASN A 685 -23.28 -57.27 -50.81
N GLU A 686 -24.26 -57.22 -51.73
CA GLU A 686 -25.32 -56.20 -51.65
C GLU A 686 -26.09 -56.20 -50.33
N GLU A 687 -26.27 -57.39 -49.73
CA GLU A 687 -27.00 -57.56 -48.47
C GLU A 687 -26.21 -57.04 -47.28
N THR A 688 -24.90 -57.31 -47.21
CA THR A 688 -24.03 -56.83 -46.13
C THR A 688 -23.87 -55.31 -46.18
N PHE A 689 -23.83 -54.74 -47.39
CA PHE A 689 -23.81 -53.29 -47.58
C PHE A 689 -25.11 -52.62 -47.11
N LYS A 690 -26.27 -53.25 -47.38
CA LYS A 690 -27.58 -52.79 -46.90
C LYS A 690 -27.67 -52.86 -45.37
N GLU A 691 -27.10 -53.91 -44.76
CA GLU A 691 -27.03 -54.04 -43.30
C GLU A 691 -26.16 -52.95 -42.66
N MET A 692 -25.00 -52.63 -43.23
CA MET A 692 -24.18 -51.50 -42.80
C MET A 692 -24.97 -50.18 -42.83
N LEU A 693 -25.67 -49.90 -43.94
CA LEU A 693 -26.50 -48.70 -44.07
C LEU A 693 -27.67 -48.68 -43.07
N ARG A 694 -28.24 -49.85 -42.77
CA ARG A 694 -29.31 -49.99 -41.77
C ARG A 694 -28.78 -49.68 -40.38
N ILE A 695 -27.61 -50.21 -40.00
CA ILE A 695 -26.96 -49.95 -38.72
C ILE A 695 -26.56 -48.47 -38.63
N LYS A 696 -26.04 -47.88 -39.71
CA LYS A 696 -25.74 -46.44 -39.82
C LYS A 696 -26.96 -45.57 -39.52
N ARG A 697 -28.10 -45.87 -40.15
CA ARG A 697 -29.36 -45.17 -39.92
C ARG A 697 -29.88 -45.39 -38.51
N LEU A 698 -29.79 -46.61 -37.99
CA LEU A 698 -30.21 -46.94 -36.63
C LEU A 698 -29.44 -46.12 -35.60
N MET A 699 -28.12 -46.03 -35.72
CA MET A 699 -27.28 -45.25 -34.81
C MET A 699 -27.50 -43.75 -34.96
N LEU A 700 -27.64 -43.24 -36.20
CA LEU A 700 -28.07 -41.86 -36.44
C LEU A 700 -29.37 -41.53 -35.71
N THR A 701 -30.35 -42.45 -35.71
CA THR A 701 -31.61 -42.23 -35.01
C THR A 701 -31.47 -42.29 -33.49
N LYS A 702 -30.75 -43.27 -32.94
CA LYS A 702 -30.53 -43.42 -31.49
C LYS A 702 -29.80 -42.20 -30.91
N HIS A 703 -28.67 -41.82 -31.48
CA HIS A 703 -27.90 -40.67 -31.03
C HIS A 703 -28.59 -39.33 -31.32
N SER A 704 -29.44 -39.21 -32.35
CA SER A 704 -30.28 -38.01 -32.55
C SER A 704 -31.41 -37.87 -31.53
N GLY A 705 -31.91 -38.99 -31.00
CA GLY A 705 -32.87 -39.02 -29.90
C GLY A 705 -32.22 -38.61 -28.58
N ASP A 706 -31.02 -39.11 -28.31
CA ASP A 706 -30.25 -38.78 -27.10
C ASP A 706 -29.66 -37.37 -27.13
N ALA A 707 -29.27 -36.85 -28.29
CA ALA A 707 -28.89 -35.44 -28.43
C ALA A 707 -30.07 -34.49 -28.13
N ARG A 708 -31.30 -34.87 -28.48
CA ARG A 708 -32.51 -34.11 -28.12
C ARG A 708 -32.84 -34.22 -26.62
N SER A 709 -32.59 -35.35 -25.99
CA SER A 709 -32.81 -35.53 -24.55
C SER A 709 -31.76 -34.79 -23.72
N LEU A 710 -30.47 -34.85 -24.09
CA LEU A 710 -29.38 -34.09 -23.49
C LEU A 710 -29.53 -32.58 -23.69
N ALA A 711 -29.92 -32.12 -24.89
CA ALA A 711 -30.21 -30.71 -25.12
C ALA A 711 -31.40 -30.22 -24.28
N ARG A 712 -32.41 -31.06 -24.05
CA ARG A 712 -33.54 -30.75 -23.15
C ARG A 712 -33.10 -30.65 -21.69
N VAL A 713 -32.21 -31.54 -21.24
CA VAL A 713 -31.63 -31.49 -19.88
C VAL A 713 -30.71 -30.30 -19.69
N GLU A 714 -29.92 -29.91 -20.69
CA GLU A 714 -29.10 -28.69 -20.64
C GLU A 714 -29.93 -27.41 -20.68
N MET A 715 -31.00 -27.38 -21.47
CA MET A 715 -31.96 -26.26 -21.47
C MET A 715 -32.65 -26.15 -20.11
N GLN A 716 -33.06 -27.27 -19.50
CA GLN A 716 -33.60 -27.28 -18.14
C GLN A 716 -32.58 -26.83 -17.09
N LYS A 717 -31.31 -27.23 -17.19
CA LYS A 717 -30.25 -26.72 -16.31
C LYS A 717 -30.02 -25.22 -16.49
N LYS A 718 -30.02 -24.72 -17.72
CA LYS A 718 -29.90 -23.28 -18.01
C LYS A 718 -31.12 -22.49 -17.50
N GLU A 719 -32.32 -23.04 -17.60
CA GLU A 719 -33.54 -22.46 -17.04
C GLU A 719 -33.53 -22.45 -15.51
N VAL A 720 -33.06 -23.51 -14.85
CA VAL A 720 -32.89 -23.55 -13.39
C VAL A 720 -31.83 -22.55 -12.92
N VAL A 721 -30.72 -22.40 -13.64
CA VAL A 721 -29.69 -21.39 -13.35
C VAL A 721 -30.24 -19.98 -13.55
N ARG A 722 -31.06 -19.76 -14.59
CA ARG A 722 -31.71 -18.46 -14.86
C ARG A 722 -32.78 -18.12 -13.80
N ALA A 723 -33.58 -19.09 -13.37
CA ALA A 723 -34.54 -18.94 -12.28
C ALA A 723 -33.84 -18.66 -10.94
N LYS A 724 -32.71 -19.34 -10.67
CA LYS A 724 -31.88 -19.08 -9.49
C LYS A 724 -31.24 -17.68 -9.53
N ALA A 725 -30.83 -17.21 -10.71
CA ALA A 725 -30.30 -15.86 -10.89
C ALA A 725 -31.38 -14.77 -10.73
N GLN A 726 -32.63 -15.04 -11.14
CA GLN A 726 -33.76 -14.15 -10.94
C GLN A 726 -34.21 -14.07 -9.47
N LEU A 727 -34.15 -15.18 -8.73
CA LEU A 727 -34.38 -15.21 -7.28
C LEU A 727 -33.31 -14.41 -6.52
N LEU A 728 -32.03 -14.60 -6.86
CA LEU A 728 -30.92 -13.80 -6.30
C LEU A 728 -31.03 -12.30 -6.64
N ALA A 729 -31.55 -11.96 -7.82
CA ALA A 729 -31.83 -10.58 -8.20
C ALA A 729 -33.00 -9.98 -7.41
N ALA A 730 -34.07 -10.75 -7.14
CA ALA A 730 -35.20 -10.32 -6.33
C ALA A 730 -34.81 -10.11 -4.85
N ASP A 731 -33.97 -10.99 -4.30
CA ASP A 731 -33.42 -10.83 -2.95
C ASP A 731 -32.53 -9.58 -2.84
N SER A 732 -31.75 -9.26 -3.88
CA SER A 732 -30.93 -8.05 -3.94
C SER A 732 -31.75 -6.76 -4.09
N ALA A 733 -32.92 -6.82 -4.72
CA ALA A 733 -33.82 -5.68 -4.89
C ALA A 733 -34.60 -5.37 -3.59
N SER A 734 -34.82 -6.36 -2.71
CA SER A 734 -35.47 -6.14 -1.40
C SER A 734 -34.55 -5.50 -0.35
N ALA A 735 -33.23 -5.47 -0.58
CA ALA A 735 -32.23 -4.97 0.36
C ALA A 735 -31.79 -3.50 0.12
N ALA A 736 -32.31 -2.83 -0.92
CA ALA A 736 -32.07 -1.41 -1.19
C ALA A 736 -33.31 -0.57 -0.84
N ASN A 737 -33.37 -0.15 0.42
CA ASN A 737 -34.25 0.89 1.02
C ASN A 737 -34.47 2.13 0.11
N PRO A 738 -35.44 3.05 0.35
CA PRO A 738 -36.27 3.24 1.56
C PRO A 738 -37.72 3.76 1.33
N ASP A 739 -38.43 4.05 2.43
CA ASP A 739 -39.55 4.99 2.49
C ASP A 739 -39.41 6.20 1.53
N ALA A 740 -40.37 6.32 0.62
CA ALA A 740 -40.86 7.60 0.10
C ALA A 740 -42.38 7.59 0.22
N LEU A 741 -42.83 7.95 1.42
CA LEU A 741 -44.15 8.49 1.72
C LEU A 741 -44.33 9.84 1.00
N GLU A 742 -45.46 9.96 0.31
CA GLU A 742 -46.24 11.15 -0.12
C GLU A 742 -46.73 10.88 -1.55
N MET A 743 -47.97 11.06 -1.95
CA MET A 743 -49.24 11.42 -1.32
C MET A 743 -50.30 11.21 -2.42
N ASP A 744 -51.47 10.69 -2.04
CA ASP A 744 -52.78 10.71 -2.70
C ASP A 744 -52.98 11.68 -3.90
N ASP A 745 -53.62 11.19 -4.97
CA ASP A 745 -54.79 11.82 -5.59
C ASP A 745 -55.55 10.80 -6.50
N ASP A 746 -56.87 10.75 -6.30
CA ASP A 746 -57.96 10.30 -7.19
C ASP A 746 -58.42 8.82 -7.26
N ASP A 747 -59.34 8.49 -6.33
CA ASP A 747 -60.69 7.92 -6.53
C ASP A 747 -60.94 6.75 -7.52
N LEU A 748 -61.05 5.52 -6.95
CA LEU A 748 -62.29 4.69 -6.90
C LEU A 748 -62.11 3.37 -6.12
#